data_AF-A0AA86UWP3-F1
#
_entry.id   AF-A0AA86UWP3-F1
#
_cell.length_a   1.000
_cell.length_b   1.000
_cell.length_c   1.000
_cell.angle_alpha   90.00
_cell.angle_beta   90.00
_cell.angle_gamma   90.00
#
_symmetry.space_group_name_H-M   'P 1'
#
loop_
_entity.id
_entity.type
_entity.pdbx_description
1 polymer ?
#
loop_
_entity_poly.entity_id
_entity_poly.type
_entity_poly.pdbx_seq_one_letter_code
_entity_poly.pdbx_strand_id
1 'polypeptide(L)'
;MNAGLHLMLLTRKRSPVSFAFTLIFAFLLPIIVILSMSTLFKGQTDPFAVPLGKCKADPCYHLAFSPSNSPYFNIFLQNFQSFYKLKTVNYKTFATQSDLQNYLENDGKTHVVVGLDIATDKKVTIFSRDKTANVGLTDQQIMNKNVPGVYKILQQTLNQNDFEFHCTAVDASAQSTKLALMTTQISMFSMVYLVQGISIVAILAKMKDKRSYEYLVVSGLNRVKFFSGILLYVFIEITASSFIVGIIFAGFNMLHAGAATNLFVPLFFIPSALSFCFAFALFSFSLLQSMNTITLFFTFVGFFPGYLILILSILIQKREVVKIVNLVGQILLPGMSPATALSCVSAAAQYSLMNDVKLSFGEYLTFKKGDSYPLWFNILLSVFSFAIYTWFGLYLDQCMKSQTHPTTHKFFQRKRIVDELNNRKLIVRNLQVHFNKKKNCKVISTVRALDNVSITFKNPQSLVGLVAQNGAGKTTLFKAILGTQRPTQGSILLNDKSPQEYSHEYYRQMSVVFQENIIFSKFTVMDQLSFMANVMGEKGNFDSVLELMGLENFKNHRVDKLSGGQQRRLQIATSMMRTAPTMRIYDEPACGVDIESRKFLWKYLKTKQDCLTLLTTHIMEEAEELCDEVIILKEGKLVAHGSLLFIKQNLSSGYEIISDAPNPKNILQANEINVKNLKFVQKDKKEVVQVPFKMQNEVPGILKCFKNENVQNQIICPNLTEVFLKVCDSWEGGEIVE
;
A
#
# COMPACT_ATOMS: atom_id res chain seq x y z
N MET A 1 11.31 -1.36 12.10
CA MET A 1 11.95 -0.84 10.87
C MET A 1 12.26 -1.98 9.93
N ASN A 2 13.14 -2.91 10.32
CA ASN A 2 13.48 -4.09 9.51
C ASN A 2 12.25 -4.86 9.00
N ALA A 3 11.22 -5.09 9.82
CA ALA A 3 9.99 -5.75 9.37
C ALA A 3 9.32 -5.04 8.17
N GLY A 4 9.22 -3.70 8.19
CA GLY A 4 8.60 -2.93 7.10
C GLY A 4 9.43 -2.98 5.81
N LEU A 5 10.75 -2.85 5.93
CA LEU A 5 11.68 -3.00 4.82
C LEU A 5 11.63 -4.41 4.22
N HIS A 6 11.66 -5.43 5.08
CA HIS A 6 11.63 -6.83 4.70
C HIS A 6 10.36 -7.18 3.94
N LEU A 7 9.20 -6.69 4.41
CA LEU A 7 7.92 -6.84 3.71
C LEU A 7 7.99 -6.27 2.29
N MET A 8 8.47 -5.02 2.14
CA MET A 8 8.54 -4.36 0.84
C MET A 8 9.52 -5.05 -0.11
N LEU A 9 10.71 -5.42 0.38
CA LEU A 9 11.71 -6.14 -0.39
C LEU A 9 11.19 -7.48 -0.91
N LEU A 10 10.58 -8.29 -0.04
CA LEU A 10 10.06 -9.61 -0.42
C LEU A 10 8.88 -9.52 -1.39
N THR A 11 7.95 -8.60 -1.12
CA THR A 11 6.80 -8.39 -2.00
C THR A 11 7.22 -7.92 -3.39
N ARG A 12 8.24 -7.06 -3.49
CA ARG A 12 8.81 -6.59 -4.77
C ARG A 12 9.62 -7.66 -5.48
N LYS A 13 10.50 -8.39 -4.77
CA LYS A 13 11.28 -9.52 -5.33
C LYS A 13 10.40 -10.60 -5.96
N ARG A 14 9.24 -10.88 -5.36
CA ARG A 14 8.30 -11.93 -5.80
C ARG A 14 7.16 -11.41 -6.68
N SER A 15 7.05 -10.10 -6.89
CA SER A 15 6.08 -9.46 -7.81
C SER A 15 6.81 -8.53 -8.81
N PRO A 16 7.82 -9.03 -9.55
CA PRO A 16 8.63 -8.16 -10.39
C PRO A 16 7.79 -7.45 -11.45
N VAL A 17 6.63 -8.00 -11.84
CA VAL A 17 5.74 -7.42 -12.85
C VAL A 17 5.48 -5.93 -12.61
N SER A 18 5.25 -5.48 -11.37
CA SER A 18 5.00 -4.04 -11.12
C SER A 18 6.26 -3.19 -11.25
N PHE A 19 7.42 -3.68 -10.77
CA PHE A 19 8.68 -2.94 -10.83
C PHE A 19 9.31 -2.95 -12.24
N ALA A 20 9.24 -4.09 -12.90
CA ALA A 20 9.60 -4.26 -14.30
C ALA A 20 8.67 -3.46 -15.21
N PHE A 21 7.34 -3.44 -14.98
CA PHE A 21 6.45 -2.53 -15.73
C PHE A 21 6.83 -1.07 -15.51
N THR A 22 7.14 -0.63 -14.28
CA THR A 22 7.59 0.75 -14.05
C THR A 22 8.90 1.05 -14.76
N LEU A 23 9.86 0.12 -14.78
CA LEU A 23 11.12 0.27 -15.52
C LEU A 23 10.89 0.28 -17.04
N ILE A 24 10.07 -0.64 -17.56
CA ILE A 24 9.69 -0.72 -18.97
C ILE A 24 8.99 0.57 -19.39
N PHE A 25 7.99 1.05 -18.65
CA PHE A 25 7.33 2.33 -18.96
C PHE A 25 8.28 3.53 -18.83
N ALA A 26 9.17 3.54 -17.83
CA ALA A 26 10.13 4.62 -17.63
C ALA A 26 11.23 4.67 -18.70
N PHE A 27 11.64 3.52 -19.26
CA PHE A 27 12.70 3.44 -20.27
C PHE A 27 12.17 3.31 -21.70
N LEU A 28 11.34 2.30 -21.99
CA LEU A 28 10.91 2.01 -23.36
C LEU A 28 10.02 3.09 -23.93
N LEU A 29 9.09 3.66 -23.15
CA LEU A 29 8.14 4.62 -23.71
C LEU A 29 8.82 5.92 -24.18
N PRO A 30 9.72 6.55 -23.38
CA PRO A 30 10.50 7.68 -23.86
C PRO A 30 11.46 7.30 -25.00
N ILE A 31 12.13 6.15 -24.91
CA ILE A 31 13.10 5.71 -25.92
C ILE A 31 12.43 5.38 -27.27
N ILE A 32 11.25 4.75 -27.26
CA ILE A 32 10.47 4.45 -28.47
C ILE A 32 10.04 5.76 -29.13
N VAL A 33 9.55 6.74 -28.35
CA VAL A 33 9.21 8.07 -28.86
C VAL A 33 10.44 8.77 -29.44
N ILE A 34 11.61 8.64 -28.82
CA ILE A 34 12.86 9.23 -29.33
C ILE A 34 13.35 8.55 -30.62
N LEU A 35 13.35 7.22 -30.67
CA LEU A 35 13.83 6.43 -31.82
C LEU A 35 12.93 6.59 -33.04
N SER A 36 11.60 6.52 -32.86
CA SER A 36 10.60 6.78 -33.91
C SER A 36 10.68 8.20 -34.48
N MET A 37 11.21 9.15 -33.71
CA MET A 37 11.41 10.52 -34.17
C MET A 37 12.74 10.71 -34.89
N SER A 38 13.80 10.01 -34.48
CA SER A 38 15.08 10.03 -35.21
C SER A 38 14.94 9.57 -36.67
N THR A 39 13.98 8.68 -36.94
CA THR A 39 13.63 8.23 -38.30
C THR A 39 12.74 9.23 -39.04
N LEU A 40 11.82 9.94 -38.35
CA LEU A 40 11.02 11.03 -38.94
C LEU A 40 11.87 12.26 -39.32
N PHE A 41 12.92 12.58 -38.54
CA PHE A 41 13.80 13.73 -38.81
C PHE A 41 14.98 13.42 -39.74
N LYS A 42 15.37 12.15 -39.94
CA LYS A 42 16.42 11.75 -40.89
C LYS A 42 16.07 11.98 -42.37
N GLY A 43 14.83 12.33 -42.69
CA GLY A 43 14.37 12.60 -44.06
C GLY A 43 14.49 14.05 -44.52
N GLN A 44 15.01 14.98 -43.71
CA GLN A 44 15.17 16.38 -44.11
C GLN A 44 16.50 16.58 -44.84
N THR A 45 16.44 16.43 -46.17
CA THR A 45 17.46 16.87 -47.12
C THR A 45 17.69 18.37 -47.06
N ASP A 46 18.88 18.80 -47.47
CA ASP A 46 19.38 20.17 -47.42
C ASP A 46 18.33 21.26 -47.76
N PRO A 47 18.25 22.34 -46.94
CA PRO A 47 17.24 23.40 -47.09
C PRO A 47 17.22 24.07 -48.48
N PHE A 48 18.38 24.22 -49.12
CA PHE A 48 18.50 24.84 -50.46
C PHE A 48 18.44 23.85 -51.62
N ALA A 49 18.17 22.57 -51.34
CA ALA A 49 18.04 21.53 -52.36
C ALA A 49 16.58 21.30 -52.80
N VAL A 50 15.69 22.27 -52.59
CA VAL A 50 14.41 22.30 -53.32
C VAL A 50 14.65 23.02 -54.65
N PRO A 51 14.72 22.31 -55.79
CA PRO A 51 14.83 22.97 -57.08
C PRO A 51 13.61 23.87 -57.27
N LEU A 52 13.83 25.09 -57.76
CA LEU A 52 12.82 26.13 -58.08
C LEU A 52 11.59 25.62 -58.89
N GLY A 53 11.63 24.39 -59.43
CA GLY A 53 10.54 23.71 -60.11
C GLY A 53 9.67 22.74 -59.28
N LYS A 54 9.77 22.67 -57.95
CA LYS A 54 8.96 21.75 -57.10
C LYS A 54 7.85 22.41 -56.28
N CYS A 55 7.41 23.62 -56.63
CA CYS A 55 6.23 24.20 -56.02
C CYS A 55 4.96 23.61 -56.66
N LYS A 56 4.25 22.73 -55.95
CA LYS A 56 3.12 21.94 -56.48
C LYS A 56 1.74 22.60 -56.32
N ALA A 57 1.66 23.84 -55.83
CA ALA A 57 0.39 24.48 -55.49
C ALA A 57 0.17 25.75 -56.32
N ASP A 58 -0.90 25.78 -57.11
CA ASP A 58 -1.28 26.95 -57.92
C ASP A 58 -2.18 27.91 -57.14
N PRO A 59 -1.92 29.23 -57.16
CA PRO A 59 -0.76 29.88 -57.79
C PRO A 59 0.50 29.77 -56.91
N CYS A 60 1.64 29.38 -57.47
CA CYS A 60 2.93 29.47 -56.77
C CYS A 60 3.64 30.79 -57.13
N TYR A 61 4.03 31.56 -56.11
CA TYR A 61 4.77 32.80 -56.24
C TYR A 61 6.22 32.59 -55.78
N HIS A 62 7.18 32.82 -56.66
CA HIS A 62 8.59 32.68 -56.29
C HIS A 62 9.08 33.82 -55.40
N LEU A 63 8.48 35.02 -55.53
CA LEU A 63 8.88 36.23 -54.82
C LEU A 63 7.66 37.00 -54.28
N ALA A 64 7.75 37.48 -53.04
CA ALA A 64 6.86 38.49 -52.49
C ALA A 64 7.67 39.77 -52.19
N PHE A 65 7.17 40.96 -52.56
CA PHE A 65 7.94 42.19 -52.46
C PHE A 65 7.13 43.35 -51.87
N SER A 66 7.74 44.14 -50.99
CA SER A 66 7.20 45.39 -50.45
C SER A 66 8.29 46.48 -50.40
N PRO A 67 7.96 47.78 -50.55
CA PRO A 67 6.69 48.33 -51.02
C PRO A 67 6.54 48.21 -52.55
N SER A 68 5.30 48.09 -53.04
CA SER A 68 4.99 47.95 -54.47
C SER A 68 5.51 49.09 -55.35
N ASN A 69 5.73 50.27 -54.77
CA ASN A 69 6.16 51.48 -55.47
C ASN A 69 7.69 51.72 -55.39
N SER A 70 8.46 50.74 -54.92
CA SER A 70 9.91 50.87 -54.82
C SER A 70 10.60 50.91 -56.20
N PRO A 71 11.52 51.86 -56.47
CA PRO A 71 12.25 51.94 -57.73
C PRO A 71 13.21 50.75 -57.95
N TYR A 72 13.55 50.01 -56.88
CA TYR A 72 14.49 48.89 -56.93
C TYR A 72 13.85 47.57 -57.39
N PHE A 73 12.51 47.46 -57.37
CA PHE A 73 11.81 46.21 -57.65
C PHE A 73 12.09 45.68 -59.06
N ASN A 74 11.98 46.54 -60.09
CA ASN A 74 12.18 46.13 -61.48
C ASN A 74 13.63 45.72 -61.77
N ILE A 75 14.60 46.41 -61.18
CA ILE A 75 16.04 46.12 -61.31
C ILE A 75 16.36 44.79 -60.61
N PHE A 76 15.80 44.58 -59.41
CA PHE A 76 15.94 43.33 -58.68
C PHE A 76 15.37 42.15 -59.48
N LEU A 77 14.16 42.30 -60.04
CA LEU A 77 13.50 41.26 -60.81
C LEU A 77 14.31 40.87 -62.06
N GLN A 78 14.90 41.84 -62.76
CA GLN A 78 15.77 41.58 -63.91
C GLN A 78 17.06 40.85 -63.53
N ASN A 79 17.74 41.27 -62.45
CA ASN A 79 18.94 40.61 -61.96
C ASN A 79 18.64 39.19 -61.44
N PHE A 80 17.47 39.00 -60.83
CA PHE A 80 17.02 37.69 -60.37
C PHE A 80 16.75 36.73 -61.53
N GLN A 81 16.08 37.22 -62.58
CA GLN A 81 15.83 36.44 -63.81
C GLN A 81 17.12 36.08 -64.54
N SER A 82 18.08 37.01 -64.64
CA SER A 82 19.35 36.78 -65.33
C SER A 82 20.26 35.80 -64.57
N PHE A 83 20.37 35.95 -63.25
CA PHE A 83 21.22 35.11 -62.40
C PHE A 83 20.78 33.64 -62.41
N TYR A 84 19.46 33.39 -62.35
CA TYR A 84 18.90 32.03 -62.36
C TYR A 84 18.48 31.53 -63.75
N LYS A 85 18.68 32.32 -64.81
CA LYS A 85 18.31 31.99 -66.21
C LYS A 85 16.83 31.61 -66.38
N LEU A 86 15.92 32.35 -65.73
CA LEU A 86 14.48 32.09 -65.76
C LEU A 86 13.77 32.96 -66.82
N LYS A 87 12.85 32.37 -67.60
CA LYS A 87 12.07 33.09 -68.63
C LYS A 87 10.91 33.91 -68.05
N THR A 88 10.27 33.45 -66.98
CA THR A 88 9.18 34.15 -66.28
C THR A 88 9.24 33.83 -64.79
N VAL A 89 8.88 34.80 -63.94
CA VAL A 89 8.90 34.67 -62.47
C VAL A 89 7.56 35.17 -61.93
N ASN A 90 6.78 34.30 -61.28
CA ASN A 90 5.56 34.70 -60.59
C ASN A 90 5.92 35.44 -59.29
N TYR A 91 5.38 36.65 -59.12
CA TYR A 91 5.61 37.45 -57.92
C TYR A 91 4.31 38.11 -57.42
N LYS A 92 4.31 38.54 -56.16
CA LYS A 92 3.19 39.31 -55.55
C LYS A 92 3.76 40.52 -54.81
N THR A 93 3.19 41.70 -55.03
CA THR A 93 3.64 42.94 -54.39
C THR A 93 2.66 43.43 -53.32
N PHE A 94 3.18 44.12 -52.30
CA PHE A 94 2.41 44.63 -51.17
C PHE A 94 2.73 46.09 -50.89
N ALA A 95 1.74 46.88 -50.48
CA ALA A 95 1.89 48.31 -50.23
C ALA A 95 2.69 48.60 -48.95
N THR A 96 2.53 47.79 -47.90
CA THR A 96 3.19 47.98 -46.60
C THR A 96 3.88 46.72 -46.10
N GLN A 97 4.89 46.89 -45.25
CA GLN A 97 5.61 45.81 -44.57
C GLN A 97 4.66 44.93 -43.74
N SER A 98 3.69 45.52 -43.04
CA SER A 98 2.70 44.78 -42.24
C SER A 98 1.81 43.88 -43.09
N ASP A 99 1.45 44.30 -44.31
CA ASP A 99 0.64 43.48 -45.21
C ASP A 99 1.44 42.29 -45.77
N LEU A 100 2.72 42.52 -46.08
CA LEU A 100 3.64 41.46 -46.47
C LEU A 100 3.80 40.43 -45.34
N GLN A 101 4.00 40.90 -44.11
CA GLN A 101 4.17 40.04 -42.94
C GLN A 101 2.88 39.23 -42.66
N ASN A 102 1.71 39.87 -42.66
CA ASN A 102 0.42 39.20 -42.51
C ASN A 102 0.17 38.15 -43.61
N TYR A 103 0.56 38.46 -44.86
CA TYR A 103 0.45 37.51 -45.96
C TYR A 103 1.39 36.32 -45.78
N LEU A 104 2.66 36.55 -45.43
CA LEU A 104 3.64 35.47 -45.21
C LEU A 104 3.27 34.58 -44.01
N GLU A 105 2.68 35.16 -42.96
CA GLU A 105 2.24 34.43 -41.76
C GLU A 105 0.96 33.62 -41.98
N ASN A 106 0.06 34.02 -42.88
CA ASN A 106 -1.23 33.35 -43.09
C ASN A 106 -1.28 32.53 -44.38
N ASP A 107 -1.19 33.18 -45.54
CA ASP A 107 -1.45 32.57 -46.86
C ASP A 107 -0.17 32.14 -47.61
N GLY A 108 0.95 32.81 -47.37
CA GLY A 108 2.22 32.64 -48.08
C GLY A 108 3.00 31.39 -47.68
N LYS A 109 2.62 30.70 -46.59
CA LYS A 109 3.31 29.53 -46.02
C LYS A 109 3.56 28.38 -47.02
N THR A 110 2.68 28.23 -48.01
CA THR A 110 2.75 27.15 -49.01
C THR A 110 3.22 27.65 -50.38
N HIS A 111 3.03 28.93 -50.69
CA HIS A 111 3.12 29.48 -52.04
C HIS A 111 4.28 30.45 -52.28
N VAL A 112 4.94 30.99 -51.24
CA VAL A 112 6.03 31.96 -51.37
C VAL A 112 7.37 31.35 -50.96
N VAL A 113 8.41 31.56 -51.78
CA VAL A 113 9.76 31.06 -51.49
C VAL A 113 10.62 32.10 -50.76
N VAL A 114 10.56 33.38 -51.17
CA VAL A 114 11.29 34.49 -50.53
C VAL A 114 10.41 35.75 -50.48
N GLY A 115 10.33 36.40 -49.31
CA GLY A 115 9.75 37.73 -49.13
C GLY A 115 10.83 38.79 -48.96
N LEU A 116 10.67 39.95 -49.58
CA LEU A 116 11.63 41.07 -49.52
C LEU A 116 10.88 42.35 -49.15
N ASP A 117 11.39 43.05 -48.16
CA ASP A 117 10.95 44.40 -47.82
C ASP A 117 12.13 45.35 -47.95
N ILE A 118 12.03 46.31 -48.88
CA ILE A 118 13.05 47.34 -49.13
C ILE A 118 12.43 48.68 -48.75
N ALA A 119 12.47 49.00 -47.46
CA ALA A 119 11.96 50.26 -46.94
C ALA A 119 12.79 51.45 -47.46
N THR A 120 12.17 52.63 -47.55
CA THR A 120 12.85 53.89 -47.92
C THR A 120 13.96 54.28 -46.95
N ASP A 121 13.94 53.72 -45.73
CA ASP A 121 14.85 54.01 -44.63
C ASP A 121 16.14 53.18 -44.68
N LYS A 122 16.59 52.80 -45.89
CA LYS A 122 17.86 52.09 -46.11
C LYS A 122 17.96 50.72 -45.42
N LYS A 123 16.85 50.08 -45.06
CA LYS A 123 16.81 48.75 -44.44
C LYS A 123 16.17 47.73 -45.37
N VAL A 124 16.82 46.59 -45.54
CA VAL A 124 16.33 45.46 -46.34
C VAL A 124 16.05 44.28 -45.44
N THR A 125 14.79 43.88 -45.37
CA THR A 125 14.34 42.72 -44.59
C THR A 125 14.07 41.53 -45.50
N ILE A 126 14.77 40.41 -45.29
CA ILE A 126 14.61 39.17 -46.07
C ILE A 126 13.84 38.14 -45.24
N PHE A 127 12.72 37.66 -45.78
CA PHE A 127 11.91 36.58 -45.24
C PHE A 127 12.16 35.30 -46.04
N SER A 128 12.60 34.23 -45.37
CA SER A 128 12.84 32.92 -46.00
C SER A 128 11.92 31.85 -45.43
N ARG A 129 11.53 30.89 -46.28
CA ARG A 129 10.73 29.71 -45.91
C ARG A 129 11.50 28.68 -45.08
N ASP A 130 12.83 28.80 -44.95
CA ASP A 130 13.64 27.70 -44.44
C ASP A 130 13.85 27.63 -42.93
N LYS A 131 13.77 26.39 -42.43
CA LYS A 131 13.55 26.02 -41.03
C LYS A 131 14.79 26.05 -40.11
N THR A 132 15.82 26.84 -40.44
CA THR A 132 17.13 26.75 -39.76
C THR A 132 17.92 28.06 -39.62
N ALA A 133 17.29 29.23 -39.67
CA ALA A 133 18.02 30.51 -39.54
C ALA A 133 17.35 31.49 -38.57
N ASN A 134 17.20 31.11 -37.31
CA ASN A 134 16.81 32.05 -36.24
C ASN A 134 18.05 32.65 -35.57
N VAL A 135 18.67 33.65 -36.20
CA VAL A 135 19.53 34.63 -35.51
C VAL A 135 19.44 35.94 -36.30
N GLY A 136 19.44 37.09 -35.63
CA GLY A 136 19.88 38.32 -36.30
C GLY A 136 21.33 38.14 -36.72
N LEU A 137 21.55 37.72 -37.97
CA LEU A 137 22.88 37.40 -38.49
C LEU A 137 23.61 38.70 -38.82
N THR A 138 24.81 38.88 -38.26
CA THR A 138 25.79 39.88 -38.76
C THR A 138 26.23 39.51 -40.18
N ASP A 139 26.61 40.50 -41.01
CA ASP A 139 26.96 40.35 -42.44
C ASP A 139 27.87 39.16 -42.77
N GLN A 140 28.83 38.83 -41.89
CA GLN A 140 29.76 37.71 -42.08
C GLN A 140 29.12 36.33 -41.97
N GLN A 141 28.02 36.17 -41.25
CA GLN A 141 27.34 34.87 -41.07
C GLN A 141 26.36 34.58 -42.21
N ILE A 142 25.81 35.61 -42.86
CA ILE A 142 25.01 35.51 -44.09
C ILE A 142 25.86 34.97 -45.25
N MET A 143 27.14 35.35 -45.30
CA MET A 143 28.09 34.94 -46.35
C MET A 143 28.42 33.43 -46.35
N ASN A 144 28.34 32.76 -45.19
CA ASN A 144 28.86 31.39 -45.03
C ASN A 144 27.78 30.29 -44.95
N LYS A 145 26.49 30.62 -44.82
CA LYS A 145 25.40 29.62 -44.79
C LYS A 145 24.31 29.94 -45.82
N ASN A 146 24.45 29.31 -46.98
CA ASN A 146 23.41 28.96 -47.95
C ASN A 146 22.44 30.03 -48.52
N VAL A 147 22.55 31.33 -48.20
CA VAL A 147 21.86 32.43 -48.93
C VAL A 147 22.77 33.20 -49.94
N PRO A 148 23.80 32.62 -50.60
CA PRO A 148 24.75 33.43 -51.38
C PRO A 148 24.16 33.97 -52.70
N GLY A 149 23.11 33.37 -53.25
CA GLY A 149 22.51 33.78 -54.53
C GLY A 149 21.69 35.07 -54.43
N VAL A 150 20.66 35.08 -53.58
CA VAL A 150 19.76 36.24 -53.39
C VAL A 150 20.51 37.43 -52.80
N TYR A 151 21.45 37.20 -51.89
CA TYR A 151 22.30 38.25 -51.33
C TYR A 151 23.21 38.89 -52.38
N LYS A 152 23.86 38.11 -53.25
CA LYS A 152 24.66 38.65 -54.38
C LYS A 152 23.80 39.45 -55.36
N ILE A 153 22.57 39.00 -55.63
CA ILE A 153 21.63 39.73 -56.50
C ILE A 153 21.25 41.06 -55.84
N LEU A 154 20.89 41.07 -54.56
CA LEU A 154 20.59 42.30 -53.82
C LEU A 154 21.78 43.26 -53.78
N GLN A 155 23.00 42.75 -53.63
CA GLN A 155 24.25 43.52 -53.66
C GLN A 155 24.55 44.13 -55.05
N GLN A 156 24.18 43.43 -56.13
CA GLN A 156 24.26 43.97 -57.49
C GLN A 156 23.17 45.00 -57.78
N THR A 157 22.00 44.84 -57.15
CA THR A 157 20.86 45.75 -57.31
C THR A 157 20.97 47.01 -56.44
N LEU A 158 21.58 46.89 -55.25
CA LEU A 158 21.70 47.95 -54.24
C LEU A 158 23.19 48.20 -54.01
N ASN A 159 23.70 49.37 -54.42
CA ASN A 159 25.10 49.74 -54.20
C ASN A 159 25.47 49.63 -52.70
N GLN A 160 26.56 48.92 -52.40
CA GLN A 160 26.87 48.35 -51.06
C GLN A 160 26.94 49.32 -49.88
N ASN A 161 27.11 50.62 -50.08
CA ASN A 161 27.53 51.53 -49.01
C ASN A 161 26.36 52.20 -48.27
N ASP A 162 25.11 51.92 -48.65
CA ASP A 162 23.96 52.68 -48.18
C ASP A 162 22.85 51.88 -47.50
N PHE A 163 22.90 50.53 -47.44
CA PHE A 163 21.78 49.74 -46.91
C PHE A 163 22.21 48.72 -45.84
N GLU A 164 21.44 48.64 -44.74
CA GLU A 164 21.58 47.60 -43.70
C GLU A 164 20.67 46.40 -44.04
N PHE A 165 21.23 45.18 -44.01
CA PHE A 165 20.49 43.94 -44.29
C PHE A 165 20.09 43.23 -43.00
N HIS A 166 18.79 42.96 -42.84
CA HIS A 166 18.25 42.17 -41.75
C HIS A 166 17.56 40.91 -42.30
N CYS A 167 17.96 39.73 -41.80
CA CYS A 167 17.32 38.47 -42.17
C CYS A 167 16.40 38.01 -41.03
N THR A 168 15.14 37.76 -41.35
CA THR A 168 14.13 37.27 -40.39
C THR A 168 13.53 35.98 -40.92
N ALA A 169 13.89 34.85 -40.32
CA ALA A 169 13.27 33.56 -40.63
C ALA A 169 11.93 33.43 -39.90
N VAL A 170 10.89 32.97 -40.60
CA VAL A 170 9.57 32.72 -40.00
C VAL A 170 9.43 31.22 -39.79
N ASP A 171 9.91 30.73 -38.65
CA ASP A 171 9.95 29.30 -38.37
C ASP A 171 9.06 28.86 -37.22
N ALA A 172 7.74 28.99 -37.40
CA ALA A 172 6.76 28.69 -36.35
C ALA A 172 6.46 27.19 -36.19
N SER A 173 6.76 26.32 -37.16
CA SER A 173 6.25 24.92 -37.18
C SER A 173 7.24 23.87 -36.64
N ALA A 174 8.54 23.99 -36.91
CA ALA A 174 9.54 23.03 -36.42
C ALA A 174 9.90 23.27 -34.94
N GLN A 175 10.02 24.54 -34.55
CA GLN A 175 10.28 24.91 -33.16
C GLN A 175 9.06 24.63 -32.27
N SER A 176 7.82 24.87 -32.75
CA SER A 176 6.60 24.53 -32.00
C SER A 176 6.38 23.02 -31.86
N THR A 177 6.71 22.22 -32.88
CA THR A 177 6.64 20.76 -32.78
C THR A 177 7.70 20.20 -31.83
N LYS A 178 8.95 20.71 -31.87
CA LYS A 178 10.00 20.36 -30.89
C LYS A 178 9.61 20.77 -29.46
N LEU A 179 9.00 21.94 -29.30
CA LEU A 179 8.53 22.47 -28.02
C LEU A 179 7.37 21.63 -27.45
N ALA A 180 6.35 21.34 -28.27
CA ALA A 180 5.23 20.49 -27.89
C ALA A 180 5.71 19.07 -27.52
N LEU A 181 6.68 18.54 -28.25
CA LEU A 181 7.29 17.24 -27.96
C LEU A 181 8.05 17.23 -26.63
N MET A 182 8.90 18.23 -26.35
CA MET A 182 9.63 18.30 -25.07
C MET A 182 8.68 18.48 -23.88
N THR A 183 7.61 19.26 -24.04
CA THR A 183 6.62 19.41 -22.95
C THR A 183 5.82 18.14 -22.69
N THR A 184 5.42 17.43 -23.74
CA THR A 184 4.74 16.14 -23.59
C THR A 184 5.69 15.10 -22.98
N GLN A 185 6.95 15.06 -23.39
CA GLN A 185 7.97 14.16 -22.81
C GLN A 185 8.19 14.42 -21.31
N ILE A 186 8.42 15.67 -20.91
CA ILE A 186 8.58 16.03 -19.49
C ILE A 186 7.33 15.64 -18.71
N SER A 187 6.12 15.90 -19.24
CA SER A 187 4.86 15.52 -18.60
C SER A 187 4.65 14.02 -18.47
N MET A 188 5.16 13.19 -19.39
CA MET A 188 5.00 11.74 -19.33
C MET A 188 5.82 11.11 -18.19
N PHE A 189 6.90 11.75 -17.73
CA PHE A 189 7.67 11.27 -16.58
C PHE A 189 6.90 11.33 -15.26
N SER A 190 5.83 12.15 -15.12
CA SER A 190 4.98 12.07 -13.92
C SER A 190 4.23 10.75 -13.80
N MET A 191 4.01 10.04 -14.92
CA MET A 191 3.35 8.72 -14.90
C MET A 191 4.21 7.68 -14.19
N VAL A 192 5.54 7.80 -14.22
CA VAL A 192 6.45 6.89 -13.51
C VAL A 192 6.18 6.93 -12.01
N TYR A 193 6.08 8.13 -11.43
CA TYR A 193 5.77 8.31 -10.01
C TYR A 193 4.32 7.91 -9.68
N LEU A 194 3.37 8.10 -10.60
CA LEU A 194 1.99 7.67 -10.45
C LEU A 194 1.88 6.14 -10.31
N VAL A 195 2.49 5.40 -11.23
CA VAL A 195 2.46 3.93 -11.21
C VAL A 195 3.11 3.37 -9.94
N GLN A 196 4.17 4.02 -9.46
CA GLN A 196 4.79 3.68 -8.17
C GLN A 196 3.84 3.91 -7.00
N GLY A 197 3.14 5.04 -6.97
CA GLY A 197 2.11 5.34 -5.98
C GLY A 197 1.01 4.28 -5.95
N ILE A 198 0.45 3.91 -7.10
CA ILE A 198 -0.56 2.83 -7.20
C ILE A 198 -0.04 1.52 -6.65
N SER A 199 1.21 1.16 -6.96
CA SER A 199 1.81 -0.09 -6.48
C SER A 199 1.95 -0.13 -4.96
N ILE A 200 2.41 0.97 -4.35
CA ILE A 200 2.54 1.10 -2.90
C ILE A 200 1.16 1.03 -2.23
N VAL A 201 0.17 1.74 -2.78
CA VAL A 201 -1.22 1.72 -2.30
C VAL A 201 -1.79 0.31 -2.39
N ALA A 202 -1.56 -0.42 -3.48
CA ALA A 202 -2.05 -1.79 -3.63
C ALA A 202 -1.43 -2.74 -2.59
N ILE A 203 -0.15 -2.56 -2.24
CA ILE A 203 0.51 -3.36 -1.18
C ILE A 203 -0.06 -3.00 0.20
N LEU A 204 -0.17 -1.71 0.51
CA LEU A 204 -0.73 -1.23 1.79
C LEU A 204 -2.17 -1.66 1.94
N ALA A 205 -2.98 -1.47 0.91
CA ALA A 205 -4.35 -1.94 0.84
C ALA A 205 -4.34 -3.44 1.14
N LYS A 206 -3.58 -4.28 0.42
CA LYS A 206 -3.62 -5.75 0.61
C LYS A 206 -3.37 -6.22 2.05
N MET A 207 -2.69 -5.41 2.87
CA MET A 207 -2.55 -5.69 4.31
C MET A 207 -3.83 -5.51 5.12
N LYS A 208 -4.76 -4.66 4.69
CA LYS A 208 -6.04 -4.37 5.34
C LYS A 208 -7.11 -5.44 5.11
N ASP A 209 -7.11 -6.05 3.93
CA ASP A 209 -8.15 -7.01 3.51
C ASP A 209 -8.05 -8.38 4.22
N LYS A 210 -6.99 -8.59 4.97
CA LYS A 210 -6.75 -9.82 5.73
C LYS A 210 -6.51 -9.46 7.20
N ARG A 211 -7.01 -10.28 8.13
CA ARG A 211 -6.65 -10.24 9.57
C ARG A 211 -5.13 -10.26 9.84
N SER A 212 -4.31 -10.42 8.81
CA SER A 212 -2.87 -10.22 8.80
C SER A 212 -2.40 -8.96 9.54
N TYR A 213 -3.01 -7.79 9.33
CA TYR A 213 -2.55 -6.59 10.05
C TYR A 213 -2.83 -6.68 11.57
N GLU A 214 -4.01 -7.16 11.95
CA GLU A 214 -4.36 -7.42 13.36
C GLU A 214 -3.39 -8.40 13.99
N TYR A 215 -3.05 -9.48 13.27
CA TYR A 215 -2.06 -10.45 13.69
C TYR A 215 -0.67 -9.87 13.88
N LEU A 216 -0.22 -8.98 13.00
CA LEU A 216 1.07 -8.29 13.17
C LEU A 216 1.06 -7.43 14.43
N VAL A 217 0.00 -6.65 14.65
CA VAL A 217 -0.14 -5.79 15.84
C VAL A 217 -0.11 -6.62 17.13
N VAL A 218 -0.91 -7.68 17.18
CA VAL A 218 -0.98 -8.60 18.33
C VAL A 218 0.35 -9.35 18.54
N SER A 219 1.10 -9.59 17.46
CA SER A 219 2.48 -10.11 17.52
C SER A 219 3.51 -9.07 17.98
N GLY A 220 3.09 -7.89 18.45
CA GLY A 220 4.00 -6.87 18.96
C GLY A 220 4.60 -5.99 17.88
N LEU A 221 3.94 -5.78 16.74
CA LEU A 221 4.41 -4.83 15.74
C LEU A 221 4.35 -3.39 16.27
N ASN A 222 5.51 -2.73 16.39
CA ASN A 222 5.55 -1.28 16.58
C ASN A 222 5.18 -0.57 15.26
N ARG A 223 4.00 0.06 15.22
CA ARG A 223 3.46 0.71 14.02
C ARG A 223 4.36 1.80 13.45
N VAL A 224 4.85 2.70 14.30
CA VAL A 224 5.68 3.84 13.85
C VAL A 224 6.96 3.32 13.21
N LYS A 225 7.64 2.38 13.87
CA LYS A 225 8.87 1.77 13.32
C LYS A 225 8.59 0.93 12.07
N PHE A 226 7.41 0.35 11.93
CA PHE A 226 7.05 -0.45 10.76
C PHE A 226 6.81 0.46 9.55
N PHE A 227 5.97 1.48 9.70
CA PHE A 227 5.68 2.44 8.64
C PHE A 227 6.90 3.29 8.29
N SER A 228 7.80 3.59 9.23
CA SER A 228 9.07 4.26 8.91
C SER A 228 9.98 3.40 8.03
N GLY A 229 9.97 2.07 8.20
CA GLY A 229 10.68 1.15 7.32
C GLY A 229 10.09 1.11 5.91
N ILE A 230 8.76 1.19 5.80
CA ILE A 230 8.08 1.33 4.50
C ILE A 230 8.45 2.67 3.85
N LEU A 231 8.41 3.77 4.60
CA LEU A 231 8.80 5.09 4.12
C LEU A 231 10.23 5.09 3.58
N LEU A 232 11.17 4.47 4.30
CA LEU A 232 12.57 4.36 3.87
C LEU A 232 12.68 3.59 2.55
N TYR A 233 11.94 2.49 2.41
CA TYR A 233 11.91 1.73 1.16
C TYR A 233 11.39 2.58 -0.01
N VAL A 234 10.27 3.27 0.20
CA VAL A 234 9.66 4.15 -0.81
C VAL A 234 10.60 5.29 -1.19
N PHE A 235 11.32 5.86 -0.21
CA PHE A 235 12.36 6.87 -0.46
C PHE A 235 13.46 6.34 -1.36
N ILE A 236 13.99 5.14 -1.08
CA ILE A 236 15.03 4.51 -1.89
C ILE A 236 14.53 4.22 -3.31
N GLU A 237 13.32 3.67 -3.44
CA GLU A 237 12.71 3.34 -4.73
C GLU A 237 12.48 4.60 -5.60
N ILE A 238 11.93 5.66 -5.02
CA ILE A 238 11.72 6.95 -5.70
C ILE A 238 13.06 7.57 -6.08
N THR A 239 14.05 7.58 -5.18
CA THR A 239 15.37 8.15 -5.45
C THR A 239 16.07 7.43 -6.61
N ALA A 240 16.03 6.10 -6.64
CA ALA A 240 16.58 5.31 -7.74
C ALA A 240 15.89 5.64 -9.07
N SER A 241 14.57 5.83 -9.03
CA SER A 241 13.76 6.16 -10.22
C SER A 241 14.04 7.56 -10.72
N SER A 242 14.12 8.55 -9.83
CA SER A 242 14.49 9.93 -10.17
C SER A 242 15.91 10.03 -10.71
N PHE A 243 16.84 9.23 -10.21
CA PHE A 243 18.21 9.16 -10.73
C PHE A 243 18.26 8.61 -12.16
N ILE A 244 17.52 7.53 -12.43
CA ILE A 244 17.35 6.98 -13.78
C ILE A 244 16.77 8.04 -14.74
N VAL A 245 15.75 8.76 -14.32
CA VAL A 245 15.16 9.86 -15.11
C VAL A 245 16.18 10.97 -15.36
N GLY A 246 17.01 11.31 -14.36
CA GLY A 246 18.11 12.26 -14.49
C GLY A 246 19.14 11.85 -15.56
N ILE A 247 19.50 10.57 -15.62
CA ILE A 247 20.41 10.05 -16.68
C ILE A 247 19.77 10.23 -18.06
N ILE A 248 18.48 9.94 -18.20
CA ILE A 248 17.76 10.12 -19.47
C ILE A 248 17.72 11.60 -19.85
N PHE A 249 17.47 12.50 -18.89
CA PHE A 249 17.46 13.95 -19.12
C PHE A 249 18.83 14.45 -19.59
N ALA A 250 19.91 13.98 -18.99
CA ALA A 250 21.26 14.34 -19.37
C ALA A 250 21.66 13.77 -20.74
N GLY A 251 21.32 12.51 -21.02
CA GLY A 251 21.64 11.84 -22.28
C GLY A 251 20.96 12.46 -23.50
N PHE A 252 19.72 12.92 -23.36
CA PHE A 252 18.97 13.57 -24.44
C PHE A 252 18.96 15.10 -24.37
N ASN A 253 19.67 15.70 -23.41
CA ASN A 253 19.65 17.13 -23.13
C ASN A 253 18.22 17.71 -23.10
N MET A 254 17.33 17.07 -22.33
CA MET A 254 15.89 17.37 -22.35
C MET A 254 15.55 18.79 -21.88
N LEU A 255 16.36 19.38 -21.00
CA LEU A 255 16.15 20.75 -20.51
C LEU A 255 16.88 21.81 -21.36
N HIS A 256 17.66 21.41 -22.38
CA HIS A 256 18.53 22.32 -23.14
C HIS A 256 19.50 23.12 -22.25
N ALA A 257 20.04 22.46 -21.22
CA ALA A 257 20.86 23.07 -20.18
C ALA A 257 22.17 22.29 -19.97
N GLY A 258 22.97 22.65 -18.97
CA GLY A 258 24.18 21.90 -18.61
C GLY A 258 23.89 20.43 -18.27
N ALA A 259 24.88 19.55 -18.41
CA ALA A 259 24.72 18.14 -18.04
C ALA A 259 24.34 17.96 -16.56
N ALA A 260 24.92 18.79 -15.67
CA ALA A 260 24.60 18.80 -14.25
C ALA A 260 23.14 19.21 -13.98
N THR A 261 22.63 20.27 -14.63
CA THR A 261 21.24 20.71 -14.44
C THR A 261 20.25 19.67 -14.92
N ASN A 262 20.52 19.03 -16.06
CA ASN A 262 19.70 17.92 -16.55
C ASN A 262 19.67 16.73 -15.58
N LEU A 263 20.78 16.43 -14.92
CA LEU A 263 20.87 15.31 -13.97
C LEU A 263 20.18 15.61 -12.63
N PHE A 264 20.36 16.81 -12.07
CA PHE A 264 19.93 17.13 -10.71
C PHE A 264 18.48 17.60 -10.61
N VAL A 265 17.92 18.28 -11.63
CA VAL A 265 16.54 18.78 -11.58
C VAL A 265 15.50 17.69 -11.27
N PRO A 266 15.58 16.47 -11.85
CA PRO A 266 14.65 15.39 -11.50
C PRO A 266 14.69 14.92 -10.04
N LEU A 267 15.80 15.09 -9.33
CA LEU A 267 15.93 14.69 -7.92
C LEU A 267 15.13 15.60 -6.99
N PHE A 268 14.82 16.84 -7.39
CA PHE A 268 14.01 17.75 -6.59
C PHE A 268 12.52 17.38 -6.54
N PHE A 269 12.09 16.43 -7.37
CA PHE A 269 10.73 15.90 -7.29
C PHE A 269 10.54 14.87 -6.17
N ILE A 270 11.61 14.40 -5.54
CA ILE A 270 11.54 13.37 -4.48
C ILE A 270 10.54 13.73 -3.37
N PRO A 271 10.57 14.94 -2.76
CA PRO A 271 9.60 15.30 -1.72
C PRO A 271 8.15 15.31 -2.20
N SER A 272 7.91 15.80 -3.42
CA SER A 272 6.58 15.80 -4.04
C SER A 272 6.06 14.39 -4.34
N ALA A 273 6.93 13.51 -4.85
CA ALA A 273 6.63 12.12 -5.09
C ALA A 273 6.38 11.35 -3.78
N LEU A 274 7.11 11.65 -2.71
CA LEU A 274 6.91 11.06 -1.38
C LEU A 274 5.59 11.49 -0.74
N SER A 275 5.27 12.79 -0.80
CA SER A 275 3.97 13.33 -0.36
C SER A 275 2.82 12.58 -1.04
N PHE A 276 2.93 12.39 -2.35
CA PHE A 276 1.91 11.73 -3.14
C PHE A 276 1.84 10.22 -2.89
N CYS A 277 2.95 9.49 -2.96
CA CYS A 277 2.95 8.03 -2.93
C CYS A 277 2.77 7.44 -1.53
N PHE A 278 3.35 8.07 -0.50
CA PHE A 278 3.36 7.51 0.85
C PHE A 278 2.33 8.18 1.77
N ALA A 279 2.38 9.51 1.89
CA ALA A 279 1.55 10.22 2.86
C ALA A 279 0.06 10.12 2.52
N PHE A 280 -0.29 10.25 1.25
CA PHE A 280 -1.67 10.06 0.78
C PHE A 280 -2.12 8.59 0.84
N ALA A 281 -1.22 7.64 0.58
CA ALA A 281 -1.55 6.23 0.72
C ALA A 281 -1.85 5.84 2.18
N LEU A 282 -1.11 6.38 3.15
CA LEU A 282 -1.42 6.22 4.57
C LEU A 282 -2.77 6.81 4.94
N PHE A 283 -3.06 8.02 4.46
CA PHE A 283 -4.35 8.67 4.66
C PHE A 283 -5.51 7.84 4.10
N SER A 284 -5.41 7.40 2.84
CA SER A 284 -6.44 6.57 2.20
C SER A 284 -6.60 5.22 2.89
N PHE A 285 -5.50 4.61 3.33
CA PHE A 285 -5.49 3.37 4.09
C PHE A 285 -6.22 3.50 5.44
N SER A 286 -6.09 4.65 6.10
CA SER A 286 -6.80 4.93 7.34
C SER A 286 -8.31 5.06 7.12
N LEU A 287 -8.71 5.82 6.10
CA LEU A 287 -10.11 6.25 5.91
C LEU A 287 -11.01 5.15 5.34
N LEU A 288 -10.52 4.38 4.36
CA LEU A 288 -11.35 3.49 3.54
C LEU A 288 -11.15 2.02 3.85
N GLN A 289 -12.24 1.25 3.98
CA GLN A 289 -12.16 -0.13 4.47
C GLN A 289 -11.79 -1.17 3.41
N SER A 290 -12.15 -0.98 2.13
CA SER A 290 -11.96 -1.99 1.08
C SER A 290 -10.85 -1.64 0.08
N MET A 291 -10.19 -2.64 -0.51
CA MET A 291 -9.06 -2.44 -1.45
C MET A 291 -9.42 -1.55 -2.62
N ASN A 292 -10.56 -1.87 -3.25
CA ASN A 292 -10.96 -1.26 -4.49
C ASN A 292 -11.34 0.20 -4.24
N THR A 293 -11.97 0.50 -3.10
CA THR A 293 -12.28 1.89 -2.73
C THR A 293 -11.02 2.67 -2.41
N ILE A 294 -10.04 2.10 -1.69
CA ILE A 294 -8.74 2.75 -1.43
C ILE A 294 -8.05 3.09 -2.76
N THR A 295 -7.97 2.13 -3.68
CA THR A 295 -7.27 2.31 -4.96
C THR A 295 -8.00 3.30 -5.86
N LEU A 296 -9.33 3.22 -5.96
CA LEU A 296 -10.15 4.17 -6.71
C LEU A 296 -10.09 5.58 -6.12
N PHE A 297 -10.14 5.71 -4.80
CA PHE A 297 -10.01 7.01 -4.15
C PHE A 297 -8.62 7.61 -4.40
N PHE A 298 -7.57 6.79 -4.34
CA PHE A 298 -6.22 7.23 -4.66
C PHE A 298 -6.12 7.79 -6.08
N THR A 299 -6.71 7.11 -7.06
CA THR A 299 -6.67 7.55 -8.47
C THR A 299 -7.59 8.74 -8.76
N PHE A 300 -8.84 8.70 -8.30
CA PHE A 300 -9.85 9.72 -8.60
C PHE A 300 -9.76 10.99 -7.75
N VAL A 301 -9.31 10.91 -6.50
CA VAL A 301 -9.14 12.10 -5.63
C VAL A 301 -7.70 12.60 -5.66
N GLY A 302 -6.73 11.69 -5.84
CA GLY A 302 -5.31 12.08 -5.90
C GLY A 302 -4.92 12.78 -7.20
N PHE A 303 -5.43 12.34 -8.36
CA PHE A 303 -4.93 12.77 -9.68
C PHE A 303 -5.92 13.66 -10.45
N PHE A 304 -7.18 13.24 -10.52
CA PHE A 304 -8.20 13.91 -11.35
C PHE A 304 -8.47 15.37 -10.96
N PRO A 305 -8.60 15.75 -9.67
CA PRO A 305 -8.92 17.11 -9.29
C PRO A 305 -7.78 18.07 -9.62
N GLY A 306 -6.53 17.58 -9.60
CA GLY A 306 -5.36 18.38 -9.99
C GLY A 306 -5.35 18.74 -11.48
N TYR A 307 -5.71 17.79 -12.34
CA TYR A 307 -5.89 18.06 -13.77
C TYR A 307 -7.09 18.96 -14.04
N LEU A 308 -8.19 18.76 -13.31
CA LEU A 308 -9.38 19.59 -13.42
C LEU A 308 -9.10 21.04 -13.01
N ILE A 309 -8.34 21.27 -11.92
CA ILE A 309 -7.90 22.60 -11.50
C ILE A 309 -6.93 23.22 -12.51
N LEU A 310 -6.04 22.42 -13.12
CA LEU A 310 -5.20 22.88 -14.24
C LEU A 310 -6.03 23.35 -15.43
N ILE A 311 -7.08 22.63 -15.80
CA ILE A 311 -8.00 23.03 -16.88
C ILE A 311 -8.79 24.29 -16.49
N LEU A 312 -9.30 24.35 -15.25
CA LEU A 312 -10.00 25.54 -14.74
C LEU A 312 -9.08 26.77 -14.70
N SER A 313 -7.79 26.60 -14.42
CA SER A 313 -6.82 27.69 -14.41
C SER A 313 -6.64 28.35 -15.78
N ILE A 314 -6.94 27.64 -16.87
CA ILE A 314 -6.93 28.18 -18.24
C ILE A 314 -8.21 28.99 -18.51
N LEU A 315 -9.33 28.64 -17.89
CA LEU A 315 -10.63 29.29 -18.07
C LEU A 315 -10.79 30.56 -17.22
N ILE A 316 -10.08 30.67 -16.09
CA ILE A 316 -10.19 31.81 -15.18
C ILE A 316 -9.32 32.97 -15.71
N GLN A 317 -9.96 34.07 -16.12
CA GLN A 317 -9.25 35.27 -16.61
C GLN A 317 -8.51 36.07 -15.51
N LYS A 318 -8.94 35.98 -14.24
CA LYS A 318 -8.31 36.71 -13.12
C LYS A 318 -7.06 35.98 -12.60
N ARG A 319 -5.89 36.54 -12.90
CA ARG A 319 -4.55 36.01 -12.56
C ARG A 319 -4.32 35.80 -11.05
N GLU A 320 -4.75 36.71 -10.19
CA GLU A 320 -4.63 36.60 -8.73
C GLU A 320 -5.43 35.41 -8.16
N VAL A 321 -6.61 35.13 -8.73
CA VAL A 321 -7.46 34.02 -8.28
C VAL A 321 -6.81 32.69 -8.62
N VAL A 322 -6.19 32.57 -9.81
CA VAL A 322 -5.48 31.36 -10.23
C VAL A 322 -4.31 31.03 -9.29
N LYS A 323 -3.56 32.05 -8.82
CA LYS A 323 -2.48 31.86 -7.84
C LYS A 323 -2.96 31.24 -6.53
N ILE A 324 -4.05 31.79 -5.98
CA ILE A 324 -4.62 31.33 -4.72
C ILE A 324 -5.20 29.92 -4.88
N VAL A 325 -5.93 29.67 -5.97
CA VAL A 325 -6.52 28.36 -6.26
C VAL A 325 -5.43 27.29 -6.40
N ASN A 326 -4.33 27.59 -7.09
CA ASN A 326 -3.19 26.66 -7.20
C ASN A 326 -2.51 26.42 -5.86
N LEU A 327 -2.31 27.46 -5.04
CA LEU A 327 -1.72 27.31 -3.70
C LEU A 327 -2.58 26.41 -2.79
N VAL A 328 -3.88 26.72 -2.70
CA VAL A 328 -4.84 25.95 -1.89
C VAL A 328 -4.97 24.52 -2.43
N GLY A 329 -5.01 24.36 -3.75
CA GLY A 329 -5.05 23.07 -4.42
C GLY A 329 -3.83 22.20 -4.11
N GLN A 330 -2.61 22.76 -4.13
CA GLN A 330 -1.39 22.02 -3.78
C GLN A 330 -1.35 21.56 -2.31
N ILE A 331 -1.99 22.32 -1.39
CA ILE A 331 -2.10 21.93 0.01
C ILE A 331 -3.17 20.83 0.19
N LEU A 332 -4.34 20.99 -0.42
CA LEU A 332 -5.50 20.08 -0.27
C LEU A 332 -5.46 18.82 -1.15
N LEU A 333 -4.64 18.82 -2.20
CA LEU A 333 -4.54 17.72 -3.16
C LEU A 333 -3.06 17.36 -3.36
N PRO A 334 -2.59 16.24 -2.77
CA PRO A 334 -1.17 15.90 -2.78
C PRO A 334 -0.63 15.58 -4.18
N GLY A 335 -1.49 15.25 -5.16
CA GLY A 335 -1.09 15.05 -6.55
C GLY A 335 -0.87 16.35 -7.33
N MET A 336 -1.33 17.50 -6.83
CA MET A 336 -1.11 18.78 -7.50
C MET A 336 0.32 19.30 -7.33
N SER A 337 0.99 19.03 -6.21
CA SER A 337 2.36 19.50 -5.98
C SER A 337 3.38 18.91 -6.98
N PRO A 338 3.42 17.60 -7.27
CA PRO A 338 4.30 17.08 -8.33
C PRO A 338 3.90 17.57 -9.72
N ALA A 339 2.60 17.69 -10.02
CA ALA A 339 2.12 18.14 -11.33
C ALA A 339 2.53 19.59 -11.64
N THR A 340 2.37 20.48 -10.65
CA THR A 340 2.73 21.89 -10.77
C THR A 340 4.24 22.09 -10.83
N ALA A 341 5.02 21.35 -10.04
CA ALA A 341 6.48 21.35 -10.13
C ALA A 341 6.97 20.90 -11.53
N LEU A 342 6.41 19.83 -12.08
CA LEU A 342 6.73 19.35 -13.43
C LEU A 342 6.37 20.39 -14.50
N SER A 343 5.22 21.05 -14.35
CA SER A 343 4.76 22.09 -15.28
C SER A 343 5.68 23.32 -15.29
N CYS A 344 6.29 23.65 -14.14
CA CYS A 344 7.27 24.73 -14.02
C CYS A 344 8.58 24.36 -14.71
N VAL A 345 9.09 23.14 -14.49
CA VAL A 345 10.30 22.65 -15.17
C VAL A 345 10.10 22.55 -16.68
N SER A 346 8.93 22.08 -17.11
CA SER A 346 8.57 22.05 -18.52
C SER A 346 8.57 23.45 -19.14
N ALA A 347 8.03 24.45 -18.43
CA ALA A 347 8.04 25.82 -18.92
C ALA A 347 9.43 26.48 -18.91
N ALA A 348 10.29 26.14 -17.95
CA ALA A 348 11.68 26.57 -17.94
C ALA A 348 12.45 26.01 -19.14
N ALA A 349 12.24 24.73 -19.45
CA ALA A 349 12.79 24.10 -20.65
C ALA A 349 12.25 24.75 -21.94
N GLN A 350 10.95 25.08 -21.99
CA GLN A 350 10.37 25.81 -23.12
C GLN A 350 11.03 27.17 -23.33
N TYR A 351 11.24 27.94 -22.26
CA TYR A 351 11.88 29.25 -22.32
C TYR A 351 13.34 29.15 -22.80
N SER A 352 14.09 28.20 -22.23
CA SER A 352 15.48 27.93 -22.63
C SER A 352 15.60 27.57 -24.12
N LEU A 353 14.65 26.78 -24.64
CA LEU A 353 14.62 26.36 -26.04
C LEU A 353 14.12 27.46 -27.00
N MET A 354 13.16 28.28 -26.58
CA MET A 354 12.64 29.38 -27.42
C MET A 354 13.69 30.46 -27.64
N ASN A 355 14.45 30.78 -26.60
CA ASN A 355 15.43 31.87 -26.61
C ASN A 355 16.87 31.40 -26.86
N ASP A 356 17.09 30.09 -27.03
CA ASP A 356 18.40 29.44 -27.14
C ASP A 356 19.40 29.82 -26.02
N VAL A 357 18.87 30.07 -24.82
CA VAL A 357 19.65 30.43 -23.63
C VAL A 357 19.77 29.20 -22.73
N LYS A 358 20.99 28.76 -22.45
CA LYS A 358 21.25 27.69 -21.47
C LYS A 358 21.12 28.24 -20.05
N LEU A 359 20.03 27.89 -19.39
CA LEU A 359 19.78 28.30 -18.01
C LEU A 359 20.74 27.61 -17.04
N SER A 360 21.26 28.37 -16.08
CA SER A 360 22.05 27.84 -14.98
C SER A 360 21.19 27.12 -13.94
N PHE A 361 21.81 26.35 -13.05
CA PHE A 361 21.09 25.60 -12.01
C PHE A 361 20.24 26.51 -11.09
N GLY A 362 20.81 27.64 -10.66
CA GLY A 362 20.12 28.61 -9.82
C GLY A 362 18.92 29.23 -10.54
N GLU A 363 19.06 29.51 -11.84
CA GLU A 363 18.00 30.10 -12.66
C GLU A 363 16.81 29.14 -12.82
N TYR A 364 17.04 27.83 -12.92
CA TYR A 364 15.95 26.84 -12.92
C TYR A 364 15.16 26.84 -11.61
N LEU A 365 15.83 26.99 -10.46
CA LEU A 365 15.18 27.02 -9.15
C LEU A 365 14.33 28.28 -8.97
N THR A 366 14.82 29.42 -9.47
CA THR A 366 14.12 30.71 -9.39
C THR A 366 13.16 30.96 -10.54
N PHE A 367 13.13 30.09 -11.55
CA PHE A 367 12.29 30.25 -12.73
C PHE A 367 10.81 30.34 -12.34
N LYS A 368 10.14 31.38 -12.85
CA LYS A 368 8.69 31.59 -12.70
C LYS A 368 8.02 31.50 -14.05
N LYS A 369 7.06 30.58 -14.18
CA LYS A 369 6.14 30.54 -15.33
C LYS A 369 4.97 31.50 -15.09
N GLY A 370 5.05 32.71 -15.62
CA GLY A 370 3.98 33.70 -15.49
C GLY A 370 3.61 33.93 -14.03
N ASP A 371 2.38 33.57 -13.66
CA ASP A 371 1.83 33.73 -12.32
C ASP A 371 2.11 32.55 -11.35
N SER A 372 2.88 31.54 -11.75
CA SER A 372 3.21 30.40 -10.89
C SER A 372 4.30 30.73 -9.86
N TYR A 373 4.26 30.06 -8.71
CA TYR A 373 5.34 30.12 -7.74
C TYR A 373 6.64 29.54 -8.32
N PRO A 374 7.82 30.03 -7.88
CA PRO A 374 9.10 29.50 -8.34
C PRO A 374 9.27 28.04 -7.90
N LEU A 375 10.13 27.29 -8.61
CA LEU A 375 10.31 25.86 -8.38
C LEU A 375 10.68 25.54 -6.93
N TRP A 376 11.59 26.30 -6.31
CA TRP A 376 11.98 26.12 -4.90
C TRP A 376 10.80 26.21 -3.93
N PHE A 377 9.83 27.09 -4.20
CA PHE A 377 8.66 27.26 -3.34
C PHE A 377 7.69 26.08 -3.47
N ASN A 378 7.48 25.58 -4.70
CA ASN A 378 6.68 24.37 -4.91
C ASN A 378 7.30 23.15 -4.21
N ILE A 379 8.64 23.04 -4.20
CA ILE A 379 9.34 21.98 -3.47
C ILE A 379 9.10 22.13 -1.96
N LEU A 380 9.23 23.34 -1.42
CA LEU A 380 8.96 23.60 0.00
C LEU A 380 7.51 23.25 0.38
N LEU A 381 6.55 23.62 -0.46
CA LEU A 381 5.15 23.29 -0.23
C LEU A 381 4.90 21.77 -0.31
N SER A 382 5.64 21.05 -1.14
CA SER A 382 5.54 19.58 -1.22
C SER A 382 6.09 18.86 0.02
N VAL A 383 7.12 19.43 0.67
CA VAL A 383 7.61 18.97 1.98
C VAL A 383 6.56 19.24 3.05
N PHE A 384 5.94 20.42 3.00
CA PHE A 384 4.87 20.79 3.93
C PHE A 384 3.64 19.91 3.77
N SER A 385 3.22 19.62 2.54
CA SER A 385 2.11 18.70 2.27
C SER A 385 2.42 17.30 2.77
N PHE A 386 3.65 16.79 2.56
CA PHE A 386 4.08 15.49 3.08
C PHE A 386 3.91 15.41 4.60
N ALA A 387 4.31 16.46 5.33
CA ALA A 387 4.16 16.53 6.78
C ALA A 387 2.68 16.51 7.20
N ILE A 388 1.83 17.34 6.56
CA ILE A 388 0.39 17.40 6.84
C ILE A 388 -0.28 16.05 6.60
N TYR A 389 -0.11 15.45 5.42
CA TYR A 389 -0.80 14.20 5.07
C TYR A 389 -0.32 13.03 5.91
N THR A 390 0.97 12.99 6.25
CA THR A 390 1.51 11.94 7.13
C THR A 390 0.92 12.09 8.53
N TRP A 391 0.90 13.31 9.07
CA TRP A 391 0.29 13.59 10.37
C TRP A 391 -1.21 13.28 10.37
N PHE A 392 -1.95 13.76 9.36
CA PHE A 392 -3.39 13.56 9.25
C PHE A 392 -3.77 12.10 9.04
N GLY A 393 -3.02 11.37 8.20
CA GLY A 393 -3.21 9.94 8.00
C GLY A 393 -2.96 9.14 9.29
N LEU A 394 -1.91 9.46 10.05
CA LEU A 394 -1.64 8.83 11.34
C LEU A 394 -2.71 9.21 12.40
N TYR A 395 -3.17 10.45 12.41
CA TYR A 395 -4.23 10.93 13.30
C TYR A 395 -5.57 10.22 13.02
N LEU A 396 -5.99 10.17 11.76
CA LEU A 396 -7.21 9.45 11.39
C LEU A 396 -7.10 7.95 11.63
N ASP A 397 -5.91 7.34 11.44
CA ASP A 397 -5.72 5.93 11.75
C ASP A 397 -6.00 5.66 13.23
N GLN A 398 -5.65 6.60 14.11
CA GLN A 398 -6.00 6.52 15.53
C GLN A 398 -7.50 6.70 15.77
N CYS A 399 -8.12 7.74 15.19
CA CYS A 399 -9.54 8.03 15.40
C CYS A 399 -10.48 6.93 14.85
N MET A 400 -10.24 6.48 13.62
CA MET A 400 -11.11 5.51 12.93
C MET A 400 -10.97 4.10 13.52
N LYS A 401 -9.74 3.68 13.85
CA LYS A 401 -9.54 2.39 14.53
C LYS A 401 -10.10 2.41 15.94
N SER A 402 -10.06 3.54 16.67
CA SER A 402 -10.74 3.64 17.97
C SER A 402 -12.23 3.29 17.92
N GLN A 403 -12.90 3.39 16.77
CA GLN A 403 -14.31 3.03 16.59
C GLN A 403 -14.54 1.56 16.17
N THR A 404 -13.54 0.90 15.55
CA THR A 404 -13.70 -0.40 14.87
C THR A 404 -12.75 -1.50 15.37
N HIS A 405 -11.53 -1.13 15.77
CA HIS A 405 -10.51 -1.98 16.37
C HIS A 405 -9.74 -1.16 17.41
N PRO A 406 -9.99 -1.37 18.71
CA PRO A 406 -9.38 -0.59 19.77
C PRO A 406 -7.97 -1.13 19.93
N THR A 407 -7.05 -0.79 19.04
CA THR A 407 -5.61 -0.99 19.22
C THR A 407 -5.00 0.36 18.93
N THR A 408 -4.98 1.25 19.92
CA THR A 408 -4.47 2.61 19.75
C THR A 408 -3.30 2.84 20.70
N HIS A 409 -2.10 2.77 20.14
CA HIS A 409 -0.94 3.44 20.75
C HIS A 409 -1.20 4.95 20.72
N LYS A 410 -1.25 5.61 21.89
CA LYS A 410 -1.19 7.08 21.96
C LYS A 410 0.24 7.53 21.59
N PHE A 411 0.38 8.53 20.71
CA PHE A 411 1.69 9.07 20.28
C PHE A 411 2.53 9.61 21.45
N PHE A 412 1.87 10.11 22.48
CA PHE A 412 2.47 10.61 23.71
C PHE A 412 1.90 9.85 24.91
N GLN A 413 2.40 8.65 25.17
CA GLN A 413 2.25 8.04 26.49
C GLN A 413 3.48 8.42 27.31
N ARG A 414 3.27 9.14 28.41
CA ARG A 414 4.26 9.22 29.49
C ARG A 414 4.60 7.79 29.90
N LYS A 415 5.89 7.45 29.93
CA LYS A 415 6.41 6.29 30.65
C LYS A 415 5.81 6.35 32.06
N ARG A 416 4.83 5.51 32.35
CA ARG A 416 4.63 5.08 33.73
C ARG A 416 5.72 4.05 33.97
N ILE A 417 6.63 4.38 34.87
CA ILE A 417 7.52 3.41 35.48
C ILE A 417 6.57 2.46 36.22
N VAL A 418 6.42 1.25 35.68
CA VAL A 418 5.72 0.17 36.35
C VAL A 418 6.81 -0.61 37.06
N ASP A 419 6.73 -0.65 38.39
CA ASP A 419 7.64 -1.41 39.24
C ASP A 419 7.68 -2.88 38.80
N GLU A 420 8.86 -3.46 38.81
CA GLU A 420 9.09 -4.87 38.52
C GLU A 420 8.39 -5.75 39.57
N LEU A 421 7.15 -6.15 39.29
CA LEU A 421 6.45 -7.17 40.06
C LEU A 421 6.35 -8.47 39.24
N ASN A 422 7.09 -9.45 39.72
CA ASN A 422 7.37 -10.78 39.16
C ASN A 422 6.18 -11.76 39.10
N ASN A 423 4.95 -11.27 38.93
CA ASN A 423 3.79 -12.16 38.89
C ASN A 423 3.35 -12.40 37.44
N ARG A 424 3.80 -13.54 36.87
CA ARG A 424 3.35 -14.14 35.59
C ARG A 424 1.86 -14.51 35.59
N LYS A 425 0.98 -13.57 35.91
CA LYS A 425 -0.44 -13.82 36.18
C LYS A 425 -1.30 -13.03 35.20
N LEU A 426 -2.19 -13.75 34.54
CA LEU A 426 -3.34 -13.16 33.86
C LEU A 426 -4.47 -13.02 34.87
N ILE A 427 -5.03 -11.82 34.98
CA ILE A 427 -6.15 -11.52 35.86
C ILE A 427 -7.24 -10.85 35.03
N VAL A 428 -8.41 -11.47 34.99
CA VAL A 428 -9.64 -10.93 34.40
C VAL A 428 -10.58 -10.61 35.54
N ARG A 429 -11.03 -9.36 35.67
CA ARG A 429 -11.93 -8.91 36.76
C ARG A 429 -13.18 -8.28 36.19
N ASN A 430 -14.34 -8.81 36.57
CA ASN A 430 -15.69 -8.28 36.31
C ASN A 430 -15.88 -7.85 34.85
N LEU A 431 -15.40 -8.67 33.93
CA LEU A 431 -15.35 -8.34 32.52
C LEU A 431 -16.75 -8.39 31.90
N GLN A 432 -17.17 -7.26 31.31
CA GLN A 432 -18.43 -7.16 30.59
C GLN A 432 -18.20 -6.65 29.18
N VAL A 433 -18.87 -7.24 28.20
CA VAL A 433 -18.82 -6.81 26.80
C VAL A 433 -20.23 -6.82 26.23
N HIS A 434 -20.75 -5.64 25.91
CA HIS A 434 -22.07 -5.46 25.33
C HIS A 434 -21.97 -4.97 23.88
N PHE A 435 -22.73 -5.61 22.98
CA PHE A 435 -22.87 -5.20 21.59
C PHE A 435 -24.25 -4.62 21.36
N ASN A 436 -24.30 -3.34 20.98
CA ASN A 436 -25.54 -2.64 20.67
C ASN A 436 -25.88 -2.82 19.19
N LYS A 437 -26.97 -3.53 18.88
CA LYS A 437 -27.50 -3.65 17.52
C LYS A 437 -28.21 -2.35 17.16
N LYS A 438 -27.66 -1.59 16.21
CA LYS A 438 -28.22 -0.30 15.76
C LYS A 438 -28.93 -0.44 14.41
N LYS A 439 -30.07 0.24 14.24
CA LYS A 439 -30.72 0.49 12.94
C LYS A 439 -31.15 1.96 12.91
N ASN A 440 -30.83 2.68 11.84
CA ASN A 440 -31.07 4.12 11.71
C ASN A 440 -30.59 4.91 12.95
N CYS A 441 -29.38 4.61 13.44
CA CYS A 441 -28.76 5.22 14.62
C CYS A 441 -29.48 5.02 15.97
N LYS A 442 -30.60 4.28 16.02
CA LYS A 442 -31.27 3.87 17.26
C LYS A 442 -30.82 2.46 17.68
N VAL A 443 -30.58 2.25 18.97
CA VAL A 443 -30.25 0.93 19.53
C VAL A 443 -31.54 0.13 19.64
N ILE A 444 -31.62 -1.01 18.93
CA ILE A 444 -32.77 -1.91 18.96
C ILE A 444 -32.64 -2.92 20.09
N SER A 445 -31.44 -3.50 20.23
CA SER A 445 -31.17 -4.52 21.23
C SER A 445 -29.72 -4.50 21.64
N THR A 446 -29.46 -4.93 22.88
CA THR A 446 -28.12 -5.03 23.44
C THR A 446 -27.83 -6.49 23.74
N VAL A 447 -26.86 -7.07 23.03
CA VAL A 447 -26.42 -8.44 23.27
C VAL A 447 -25.28 -8.40 24.27
N ARG A 448 -25.46 -9.04 25.43
CA ARG A 448 -24.38 -9.22 26.42
C ARG A 448 -23.56 -10.42 26.01
N ALA A 449 -22.40 -10.17 25.39
CA ALA A 449 -21.52 -11.23 24.94
C ALA A 449 -20.63 -11.77 26.07
N LEU A 450 -20.33 -10.94 27.07
CA LEU A 450 -19.73 -11.33 28.35
C LEU A 450 -20.45 -10.56 29.46
N ASP A 451 -20.81 -11.25 30.53
CA ASP A 451 -21.51 -10.69 31.69
C ASP A 451 -20.79 -11.10 32.98
N ASN A 452 -20.03 -10.15 33.54
CA ASN A 452 -19.34 -10.24 34.82
C ASN A 452 -18.36 -11.42 34.96
N VAL A 453 -17.57 -11.69 33.92
CA VAL A 453 -16.57 -12.78 33.93
C VAL A 453 -15.33 -12.37 34.73
N SER A 454 -14.98 -13.16 35.74
CA SER A 454 -13.78 -13.00 36.55
C SER A 454 -12.98 -14.29 36.54
N ILE A 455 -11.70 -14.24 36.15
CA ILE A 455 -10.84 -15.43 36.05
C ILE A 455 -9.46 -15.05 36.57
N THR A 456 -8.91 -15.86 37.49
CA THR A 456 -7.54 -15.70 37.98
C THR A 456 -6.75 -16.97 37.74
N PHE A 457 -5.72 -16.87 36.90
CA PHE A 457 -4.85 -17.99 36.59
C PHE A 457 -3.76 -18.10 37.66
N LYS A 458 -3.85 -19.14 38.50
CA LYS A 458 -2.89 -19.36 39.62
C LYS A 458 -1.56 -19.92 39.12
N ASN A 459 -1.61 -20.84 38.16
CA ASN A 459 -0.43 -21.54 37.67
C ASN A 459 0.11 -20.86 36.40
N PRO A 460 1.35 -20.32 36.41
CA PRO A 460 1.89 -19.55 35.29
C PRO A 460 2.33 -20.42 34.10
N GLN A 461 2.22 -21.75 34.21
CA GLN A 461 2.63 -22.72 33.18
C GLN A 461 1.52 -23.73 32.83
N SER A 462 0.28 -23.52 33.28
CA SER A 462 -0.83 -24.42 32.95
C SER A 462 -1.31 -24.24 31.51
N LEU A 463 -1.72 -25.35 30.90
CA LEU A 463 -2.49 -25.37 29.68
C LEU A 463 -3.98 -25.36 30.05
N VAL A 464 -4.68 -24.28 29.71
CA VAL A 464 -6.06 -24.03 30.10
C VAL A 464 -6.98 -24.08 28.89
N GLY A 465 -7.93 -25.02 28.91
CA GLY A 465 -8.93 -25.20 27.87
C GLY A 465 -10.16 -24.34 28.09
N LEU A 466 -10.51 -23.48 27.13
CA LEU A 466 -11.75 -22.72 27.12
C LEU A 466 -12.82 -23.45 26.31
N VAL A 467 -13.79 -24.00 27.01
CA VAL A 467 -14.87 -24.82 26.48
C VAL A 467 -16.22 -24.10 26.65
N ALA A 468 -17.05 -24.10 25.62
CA ALA A 468 -18.30 -23.35 25.55
C ALA A 468 -19.05 -23.73 24.26
N GLN A 469 -20.35 -23.47 24.22
CA GLN A 469 -21.13 -23.57 22.99
C GLN A 469 -20.84 -22.38 22.05
N ASN A 470 -21.22 -22.52 20.77
CA ASN A 470 -21.15 -21.42 19.83
C ASN A 470 -22.03 -20.26 20.31
N GLY A 471 -21.49 -19.04 20.30
CA GLY A 471 -22.21 -17.86 20.78
C GLY A 471 -22.10 -17.60 22.29
N ALA A 472 -21.47 -18.48 23.08
CA ALA A 472 -21.30 -18.29 24.53
C ALA A 472 -20.25 -17.22 24.93
N GLY A 473 -19.57 -16.59 23.96
CA GLY A 473 -18.63 -15.48 24.24
C GLY A 473 -17.13 -15.82 24.18
N LYS A 474 -16.71 -17.04 23.81
CA LYS A 474 -15.29 -17.45 23.72
C LYS A 474 -14.42 -16.45 22.93
N THR A 475 -14.81 -16.21 21.68
CA THR A 475 -14.09 -15.30 20.79
C THR A 475 -14.09 -13.87 21.32
N THR A 476 -15.15 -13.46 22.01
CA THR A 476 -15.24 -12.13 22.65
C THR A 476 -14.25 -12.02 23.81
N LEU A 477 -14.14 -13.05 24.64
CA LEU A 477 -13.16 -13.11 25.74
C LEU A 477 -11.73 -13.08 25.19
N PHE A 478 -11.44 -13.87 24.15
CA PHE A 478 -10.16 -13.86 23.45
C PHE A 478 -9.83 -12.46 22.92
N LYS A 479 -10.74 -11.84 22.17
CA LYS A 479 -10.54 -10.48 21.63
C LYS A 479 -10.37 -9.45 22.74
N ALA A 480 -11.03 -9.62 23.89
CA ALA A 480 -10.85 -8.74 25.04
C ALA A 480 -9.42 -8.89 25.63
N ILE A 481 -8.93 -10.13 25.80
CA ILE A 481 -7.56 -10.40 26.26
C ILE A 481 -6.51 -9.86 25.27
N LEU A 482 -6.73 -10.05 23.97
CA LEU A 482 -5.89 -9.48 22.91
C LEU A 482 -6.01 -7.95 22.80
N GLY A 483 -6.95 -7.34 23.51
CA GLY A 483 -7.25 -5.91 23.41
C GLY A 483 -7.91 -5.50 22.10
N THR A 484 -8.19 -6.42 21.17
CA THR A 484 -8.85 -6.12 19.88
C THR A 484 -10.35 -5.92 20.03
N GLN A 485 -10.92 -6.21 21.20
CA GLN A 485 -12.24 -5.77 21.65
C GLN A 485 -12.08 -5.04 22.99
N ARG A 486 -12.58 -3.80 23.08
CA ARG A 486 -12.55 -3.06 24.35
C ARG A 486 -13.71 -3.55 25.23
N PRO A 487 -13.46 -3.88 26.51
CA PRO A 487 -14.54 -4.21 27.41
C PRO A 487 -15.39 -2.99 27.74
N THR A 488 -16.68 -3.23 27.94
CA THR A 488 -17.66 -2.23 28.40
C THR A 488 -17.42 -1.90 29.88
N GLN A 489 -17.16 -2.91 30.70
CA GLN A 489 -16.74 -2.78 32.11
C GLN A 489 -15.72 -3.86 32.47
N GLY A 490 -15.04 -3.67 33.60
CA GLY A 490 -14.01 -4.59 34.10
C GLY A 490 -12.61 -4.29 33.57
N SER A 491 -11.66 -5.12 33.99
CA SER A 491 -10.24 -4.95 33.68
C SER A 491 -9.57 -6.28 33.37
N ILE A 492 -8.61 -6.23 32.45
CA ILE A 492 -7.70 -7.34 32.15
C ILE A 492 -6.29 -6.86 32.44
N LEU A 493 -5.50 -7.69 33.13
CA LEU A 493 -4.12 -7.42 33.49
C LEU A 493 -3.28 -8.66 33.18
N LEU A 494 -2.17 -8.48 32.46
CA LEU A 494 -1.12 -9.46 32.24
C LEU A 494 0.19 -8.86 32.76
N ASN A 495 0.76 -9.44 33.82
CA ASN A 495 1.90 -8.85 34.55
C ASN A 495 1.68 -7.37 34.85
N ASP A 496 0.51 -7.06 35.42
CA ASP A 496 0.06 -5.70 35.77
C ASP A 496 -0.07 -4.72 34.60
N LYS A 497 0.11 -5.17 33.35
CA LYS A 497 -0.13 -4.36 32.15
C LYS A 497 -1.51 -4.66 31.59
N SER A 498 -2.24 -3.61 31.22
CA SER A 498 -3.56 -3.76 30.62
C SER A 498 -3.49 -3.75 29.09
N PRO A 499 -4.30 -4.58 28.39
CA PRO A 499 -4.46 -4.45 26.95
C PRO A 499 -4.96 -3.06 26.56
N GLN A 500 -5.69 -2.37 27.43
CA GLN A 500 -6.24 -1.02 27.19
C GLN A 500 -5.16 0.06 27.08
N GLU A 501 -3.96 -0.18 27.60
CA GLU A 501 -2.83 0.73 27.45
C GLU A 501 -2.18 0.60 26.07
N TYR A 502 -2.50 -0.47 25.33
CA TYR A 502 -1.99 -0.79 23.99
C TYR A 502 -0.48 -0.67 23.88
N SER A 503 0.24 -0.98 24.95
CA SER A 503 1.68 -0.95 24.92
C SER A 503 2.19 -2.13 24.10
N HIS A 504 3.11 -1.85 23.19
CA HIS A 504 3.92 -2.87 22.51
C HIS A 504 4.55 -3.86 23.51
N GLU A 505 4.79 -3.43 24.75
CA GLU A 505 5.25 -4.28 25.84
C GLU A 505 4.21 -5.28 26.34
N TYR A 506 2.92 -4.96 26.35
CA TYR A 506 1.84 -5.91 26.63
C TYR A 506 1.85 -7.02 25.58
N TYR A 507 1.83 -6.64 24.30
CA TYR A 507 1.83 -7.62 23.21
C TYR A 507 3.09 -8.44 23.14
N ARG A 508 4.26 -7.91 23.53
CA ARG A 508 5.53 -8.64 23.62
C ARG A 508 5.50 -9.83 24.58
N GLN A 509 4.58 -9.84 25.53
CA GLN A 509 4.43 -10.94 26.48
C GLN A 509 3.57 -12.09 25.94
N MET A 510 2.90 -11.93 24.81
CA MET A 510 1.94 -12.92 24.29
C MET A 510 2.34 -13.50 22.93
N SER A 511 2.08 -14.78 22.72
CA SER A 511 2.11 -15.38 21.39
C SER A 511 0.74 -15.90 20.99
N VAL A 512 0.31 -15.67 19.75
CA VAL A 512 -1.09 -15.90 19.35
C VAL A 512 -1.15 -16.68 18.04
N VAL A 513 -2.07 -17.63 17.98
CA VAL A 513 -2.46 -18.36 16.77
C VAL A 513 -3.97 -18.24 16.65
N PHE A 514 -4.45 -17.64 15.56
CA PHE A 514 -5.88 -17.49 15.28
C PHE A 514 -6.46 -18.75 14.66
N GLN A 515 -7.80 -18.90 14.62
CA GLN A 515 -8.49 -20.01 13.95
C GLN A 515 -8.11 -20.12 12.47
N GLU A 516 -8.07 -19.00 11.76
CA GLU A 516 -7.66 -18.95 10.35
C GLU A 516 -6.13 -18.98 10.19
N ASN A 517 -5.66 -19.68 9.15
CA ASN A 517 -4.24 -19.68 8.77
C ASN A 517 -3.84 -18.33 8.16
N ILE A 518 -3.21 -17.48 8.97
CA ILE A 518 -2.72 -16.18 8.51
C ILE A 518 -1.38 -16.37 7.82
N ILE A 519 -1.42 -16.35 6.48
CA ILE A 519 -0.24 -16.60 5.63
C ILE A 519 0.06 -15.45 4.67
N PHE A 520 1.35 -15.22 4.44
CA PHE A 520 1.83 -14.33 3.39
C PHE A 520 2.07 -15.15 2.13
N SER A 521 1.05 -15.26 1.26
CA SER A 521 1.01 -16.23 0.16
C SER A 521 2.23 -16.23 -0.77
N LYS A 522 2.88 -15.08 -0.98
CA LYS A 522 4.06 -14.95 -1.85
C LYS A 522 5.39 -15.25 -1.14
N PHE A 523 5.37 -15.43 0.18
CA PHE A 523 6.56 -15.69 0.98
C PHE A 523 6.91 -17.17 0.91
N THR A 524 8.19 -17.48 1.12
CA THR A 524 8.61 -18.84 1.51
C THR A 524 8.36 -19.08 2.99
N VAL A 525 8.44 -20.34 3.42
CA VAL A 525 8.41 -20.70 4.85
C VAL A 525 9.45 -19.90 5.64
N MET A 526 10.71 -19.85 5.16
CA MET A 526 11.77 -19.08 5.80
C MET A 526 11.51 -17.57 5.79
N ASP A 527 11.00 -17.03 4.67
CA ASP A 527 10.63 -15.61 4.58
C ASP A 527 9.56 -15.24 5.60
N GLN A 528 8.56 -16.11 5.82
CA GLN A 528 7.50 -15.86 6.79
C GLN A 528 8.01 -15.95 8.24
N LEU A 529 8.85 -16.94 8.55
CA LEU A 529 9.46 -17.05 9.89
C LEU A 529 10.36 -15.85 10.20
N SER A 530 11.27 -15.50 9.28
CA SER A 530 12.18 -14.36 9.44
C SER A 530 11.45 -13.03 9.48
N PHE A 531 10.37 -12.86 8.71
CA PHE A 531 9.51 -11.69 8.79
C PHE A 531 8.83 -11.59 10.16
N MET A 532 8.24 -12.68 10.67
CA MET A 532 7.59 -12.68 11.98
C MET A 532 8.60 -12.47 13.12
N ALA A 533 9.80 -13.05 13.05
CA ALA A 533 10.87 -12.78 14.00
C ALA A 533 11.24 -11.29 14.05
N ASN A 534 11.37 -10.64 12.88
CA ASN A 534 11.58 -9.19 12.78
C ASN A 534 10.42 -8.35 13.34
N VAL A 535 9.17 -8.83 13.24
CA VAL A 535 7.98 -8.17 13.80
C VAL A 535 8.01 -8.23 15.32
N MET A 536 8.34 -9.39 15.89
CA MET A 536 8.47 -9.59 17.34
C MET A 536 9.72 -8.90 17.90
N GLY A 537 10.73 -8.69 17.05
CA GLY A 537 12.04 -8.18 17.43
C GLY A 537 12.94 -9.26 18.04
N GLU A 538 12.75 -10.50 17.61
CA GLU A 538 13.45 -11.69 18.06
C GLU A 538 14.43 -12.17 16.99
N LYS A 539 15.55 -12.78 17.39
CA LYS A 539 16.52 -13.35 16.44
C LYS A 539 16.10 -14.73 15.91
N GLY A 540 15.32 -15.49 16.70
CA GLY A 540 14.72 -16.77 16.34
C GLY A 540 15.73 -17.89 16.00
N ASN A 541 15.58 -19.08 16.59
CA ASN A 541 16.32 -20.26 16.11
C ASN A 541 15.49 -20.97 15.03
N PHE A 542 15.60 -20.51 13.79
CA PHE A 542 14.75 -20.96 12.69
C PHE A 542 14.88 -22.46 12.42
N ASP A 543 16.09 -23.01 12.42
CA ASP A 543 16.31 -24.41 12.07
C ASP A 543 15.71 -25.33 13.14
N SER A 544 15.89 -25.03 14.44
CA SER A 544 15.24 -25.79 15.51
C SER A 544 13.71 -25.77 15.43
N VAL A 545 13.11 -24.66 15.01
CA VAL A 545 11.66 -24.56 14.90
C VAL A 545 11.13 -25.26 13.66
N LEU A 546 11.90 -25.26 12.57
CA LEU A 546 11.57 -26.03 11.37
C LEU A 546 11.64 -27.54 11.64
N GLU A 547 12.66 -27.99 12.36
CA GLU A 547 12.81 -29.38 12.80
C GLU A 547 11.63 -29.79 13.68
N LEU A 548 11.37 -29.02 14.75
CA LEU A 548 10.28 -29.28 15.69
C LEU A 548 8.90 -29.31 15.04
N MET A 549 8.71 -28.61 13.92
CA MET A 549 7.44 -28.54 13.19
C MET A 549 7.38 -29.45 11.95
N GLY A 550 8.47 -30.19 11.66
CA GLY A 550 8.56 -31.07 10.49
C GLY A 550 8.49 -30.31 9.15
N LEU A 551 9.04 -29.09 9.09
CA LEU A 551 8.97 -28.17 7.95
C LEU A 551 10.32 -27.92 7.26
N GLU A 552 11.38 -28.64 7.62
CA GLU A 552 12.74 -28.47 7.08
C GLU A 552 12.78 -28.55 5.55
N ASN A 553 12.18 -29.60 4.98
CA ASN A 553 12.08 -29.82 3.54
C ASN A 553 11.24 -28.76 2.81
N PHE A 554 10.49 -27.95 3.58
CA PHE A 554 9.61 -26.90 3.07
C PHE A 554 10.18 -25.49 3.24
N LYS A 555 11.38 -25.33 3.81
CA LYS A 555 12.04 -24.05 4.10
C LYS A 555 11.99 -23.04 2.94
N ASN A 556 12.25 -23.51 1.71
CA ASN A 556 12.28 -22.68 0.49
C ASN A 556 10.98 -22.74 -0.34
N HIS A 557 10.00 -23.54 0.07
CA HIS A 557 8.71 -23.63 -0.60
C HIS A 557 7.84 -22.41 -0.28
N ARG A 558 7.04 -21.97 -1.26
CA ARG A 558 6.08 -20.88 -1.05
C ARG A 558 4.96 -21.35 -0.14
N VAL A 559 4.51 -20.46 0.74
CA VAL A 559 3.49 -20.76 1.74
C VAL A 559 2.14 -21.09 1.10
N ASP A 560 1.83 -20.49 -0.06
CA ASP A 560 0.62 -20.79 -0.83
C ASP A 560 0.60 -22.18 -1.50
N LYS A 561 1.73 -22.89 -1.50
CA LYS A 561 1.84 -24.27 -2.00
C LYS A 561 1.78 -25.33 -0.91
N LEU A 562 1.73 -24.92 0.36
CA LEU A 562 1.60 -25.83 1.49
C LEU A 562 0.15 -26.32 1.65
N SER A 563 -0.02 -27.55 2.14
CA SER A 563 -1.33 -28.05 2.56
C SER A 563 -1.88 -27.27 3.76
N GLY A 564 -3.19 -27.35 4.02
CA GLY A 564 -3.80 -26.66 5.18
C GLY A 564 -3.15 -27.03 6.52
N GLY A 565 -2.81 -28.32 6.72
CA GLY A 565 -2.07 -28.80 7.88
C GLY A 565 -0.65 -28.26 7.99
N GLN A 566 0.08 -28.21 6.87
CA GLN A 566 1.42 -27.60 6.83
C GLN A 566 1.38 -26.09 7.09
N GLN A 567 0.37 -25.37 6.58
CA GLN A 567 0.15 -23.96 6.88
C GLN A 567 -0.17 -23.75 8.38
N ARG A 568 -0.94 -24.65 8.99
CA ARG A 568 -1.20 -24.62 10.44
C ARG A 568 0.08 -24.81 11.24
N ARG A 569 0.90 -25.80 10.87
CA ARG A 569 2.23 -26.02 11.46
C ARG A 569 3.10 -24.79 11.32
N LEU A 570 3.11 -24.12 10.16
CA LEU A 570 3.85 -22.88 9.96
C LEU A 570 3.35 -21.75 10.86
N GLN A 571 2.03 -21.60 11.04
CA GLN A 571 1.49 -20.57 11.90
C GLN A 571 1.88 -20.80 13.37
N ILE A 572 1.88 -22.06 13.81
CA ILE A 572 2.37 -22.41 15.14
C ILE A 572 3.88 -22.19 15.24
N ALA A 573 4.65 -22.53 14.20
CA ALA A 573 6.07 -22.23 14.11
C ALA A 573 6.36 -20.74 14.28
N THR A 574 5.55 -19.86 13.67
CA THR A 574 5.70 -18.40 13.86
C THR A 574 5.42 -17.97 15.31
N SER A 575 4.49 -18.64 16.01
CA SER A 575 4.24 -18.39 17.44
C SER A 575 5.44 -18.76 18.34
N MET A 576 6.24 -19.74 17.90
CA MET A 576 7.46 -20.22 18.60
C MET A 576 8.67 -19.31 18.43
N MET A 577 8.65 -18.40 17.43
CA MET A 577 9.72 -17.43 17.26
C MET A 577 9.89 -16.52 18.48
N ARG A 578 8.84 -16.43 19.33
CA ARG A 578 8.90 -15.76 20.61
C ARG A 578 9.60 -16.62 21.64
N THR A 579 10.78 -16.20 22.08
CA THR A 579 11.64 -17.00 22.97
C THR A 579 11.10 -17.12 24.40
N ALA A 580 10.45 -16.09 24.94
CA ALA A 580 9.96 -16.11 26.33
C ALA A 580 8.60 -15.41 26.50
N PRO A 581 7.51 -15.93 25.89
CA PRO A 581 6.17 -15.39 26.16
C PRO A 581 5.76 -15.70 27.61
N THR A 582 5.05 -14.76 28.23
CA THR A 582 4.32 -15.03 29.48
C THR A 582 3.04 -15.81 29.21
N MET A 583 2.45 -15.64 28.01
CA MET A 583 1.20 -16.29 27.65
C MET A 583 1.20 -16.73 26.18
N ARG A 584 0.62 -17.90 25.89
CA ARG A 584 0.24 -18.31 24.54
C ARG A 584 -1.27 -18.42 24.42
N ILE A 585 -1.79 -18.08 23.25
CA ILE A 585 -3.21 -18.13 22.92
C ILE A 585 -3.36 -18.89 21.62
N TYR A 586 -4.04 -20.03 21.67
CA TYR A 586 -4.37 -20.85 20.51
C TYR A 586 -5.88 -20.86 20.32
N ASP A 587 -6.34 -20.19 19.27
CA ASP A 587 -7.75 -20.18 18.89
C ASP A 587 -8.04 -21.36 17.94
N GLU A 588 -8.73 -22.38 18.45
CA GLU A 588 -9.12 -23.61 17.74
C GLU A 588 -8.03 -24.26 16.87
N PRO A 589 -6.89 -24.69 17.43
CA PRO A 589 -5.75 -25.10 16.65
C PRO A 589 -5.83 -26.42 15.93
N ALA A 590 -6.70 -27.33 16.38
CA ALA A 590 -7.00 -28.55 15.66
C ALA A 590 -8.16 -28.43 14.66
N CYS A 591 -8.78 -27.24 14.51
CA CYS A 591 -9.90 -27.06 13.59
C CYS A 591 -9.42 -27.10 12.13
N GLY A 592 -10.03 -27.97 11.31
CA GLY A 592 -9.76 -28.07 9.88
C GLY A 592 -8.41 -28.69 9.52
N VAL A 593 -7.73 -29.35 10.46
CA VAL A 593 -6.52 -30.15 10.20
C VAL A 593 -6.82 -31.65 10.23
N ASP A 594 -6.05 -32.41 9.44
CA ASP A 594 -6.13 -33.86 9.36
C ASP A 594 -5.69 -34.55 10.67
N ILE A 595 -6.06 -35.82 10.84
CA ILE A 595 -5.83 -36.58 12.08
C ILE A 595 -4.35 -36.65 12.44
N GLU A 596 -3.46 -36.80 11.46
CA GLU A 596 -2.02 -36.89 11.69
C GLU A 596 -1.47 -35.55 12.19
N SER A 597 -1.82 -34.46 11.51
CA SER A 597 -1.46 -33.10 11.94
C SER A 597 -2.02 -32.74 13.32
N ARG A 598 -3.21 -33.22 13.67
CA ARG A 598 -3.79 -33.04 15.01
C ARG A 598 -2.99 -33.76 16.09
N LYS A 599 -2.63 -35.04 15.87
CA LYS A 599 -1.78 -35.79 16.83
C LYS A 599 -0.42 -35.13 17.02
N PHE A 600 0.17 -34.64 15.93
CA PHE A 600 1.42 -33.89 15.97
C PHE A 600 1.30 -32.62 16.82
N LEU A 601 0.25 -31.83 16.57
CA LEU A 601 -0.08 -30.63 17.34
C LEU A 601 -0.21 -30.93 18.83
N TRP A 602 -0.92 -32.00 19.18
CA TRP A 602 -1.14 -32.40 20.57
C TRP A 602 0.16 -32.76 21.28
N LYS A 603 0.98 -33.59 20.63
CA LYS A 603 2.32 -33.93 21.14
C LYS A 603 3.16 -32.67 21.37
N TYR A 604 3.11 -31.73 20.43
CA TYR A 604 3.79 -30.46 20.55
C TYR A 604 3.28 -29.63 21.75
N LEU A 605 1.97 -29.39 21.87
CA LEU A 605 1.40 -28.56 22.93
C LEU A 605 1.69 -29.14 24.32
N LYS A 606 1.66 -30.47 24.47
CA LYS A 606 2.07 -31.15 25.71
C LYS A 606 3.53 -30.89 26.08
N THR A 607 4.43 -30.85 25.11
CA THR A 607 5.87 -30.64 25.37
C THR A 607 6.23 -29.16 25.60
N LYS A 608 5.33 -28.22 25.31
CA LYS A 608 5.56 -26.78 25.38
C LYS A 608 4.72 -26.10 26.46
N GLN A 609 4.84 -26.60 27.69
CA GLN A 609 4.27 -26.02 28.91
C GLN A 609 5.28 -25.11 29.64
N ASP A 610 5.91 -24.18 28.93
CA ASP A 610 6.87 -23.21 29.49
C ASP A 610 6.21 -21.91 30.00
N CYS A 611 4.95 -21.67 29.63
CA CYS A 611 4.14 -20.52 30.07
C CYS A 611 2.63 -20.83 30.03
N LEU A 612 1.82 -19.91 30.56
CA LEU A 612 0.36 -20.00 30.56
C LEU A 612 -0.14 -20.13 29.12
N THR A 613 -0.88 -21.18 28.82
CA THR A 613 -1.36 -21.43 27.47
C THR A 613 -2.88 -21.53 27.48
N LEU A 614 -3.55 -20.58 26.82
CA LEU A 614 -5.00 -20.56 26.66
C LEU A 614 -5.37 -21.20 25.31
N LEU A 615 -6.17 -22.25 25.35
CA LEU A 615 -6.60 -23.02 24.19
C LEU A 615 -8.12 -22.96 24.07
N THR A 616 -8.68 -22.43 22.98
CA THR A 616 -10.10 -22.69 22.68
C THR A 616 -10.23 -23.94 21.87
N THR A 617 -11.20 -24.76 22.23
CA THR A 617 -11.61 -25.89 21.42
C THR A 617 -13.09 -26.15 21.57
N HIS A 618 -13.70 -26.70 20.53
CA HIS A 618 -15.02 -27.32 20.58
C HIS A 618 -14.91 -28.86 20.65
N ILE A 619 -13.69 -29.39 20.59
CA ILE A 619 -13.40 -30.82 20.66
C ILE A 619 -13.06 -31.14 22.13
N MET A 620 -14.00 -31.78 22.82
CA MET A 620 -13.84 -32.09 24.25
C MET A 620 -12.66 -33.03 24.50
N GLU A 621 -12.44 -34.01 23.62
CA GLU A 621 -11.28 -34.91 23.66
C GLU A 621 -9.94 -34.16 23.61
N GLU A 622 -9.87 -33.04 22.87
CA GLU A 622 -8.67 -32.21 22.81
C GLU A 622 -8.42 -31.51 24.15
N ALA A 623 -9.48 -30.99 24.76
CA ALA A 623 -9.37 -30.35 26.07
C ALA A 623 -8.98 -31.37 27.15
N GLU A 624 -9.57 -32.56 27.14
CA GLU A 624 -9.22 -33.64 28.09
C GLU A 624 -7.79 -34.14 27.93
N GLU A 625 -7.32 -34.27 26.70
CA GLU A 625 -6.00 -34.82 26.43
C GLU A 625 -4.90 -33.79 26.74
N LEU A 626 -5.14 -32.49 26.51
CA LEU A 626 -4.11 -31.44 26.59
C LEU A 626 -4.14 -30.57 27.84
N CYS A 627 -5.32 -30.29 28.39
CA CYS A 627 -5.47 -29.20 29.36
C CYS A 627 -5.33 -29.68 30.80
N ASP A 628 -4.55 -28.93 31.59
CA ASP A 628 -4.44 -29.12 33.03
C ASP A 628 -5.69 -28.56 33.76
N GLU A 629 -6.18 -27.42 33.24
CA GLU A 629 -7.37 -26.72 33.75
C GLU A 629 -8.39 -26.51 32.62
N VAL A 630 -9.67 -26.48 32.98
CA VAL A 630 -10.77 -26.18 32.04
C VAL A 630 -11.60 -25.03 32.57
N ILE A 631 -11.98 -24.15 31.65
CA ILE A 631 -12.93 -23.06 31.86
C ILE A 631 -14.16 -23.35 31.02
N ILE A 632 -15.32 -23.41 31.66
CA ILE A 632 -16.62 -23.60 31.00
C ILE A 632 -17.37 -22.26 30.99
N LEU A 633 -17.65 -21.76 29.78
CA LEU A 633 -18.48 -20.57 29.57
C LEU A 633 -19.87 -20.97 29.05
N LYS A 634 -20.91 -20.27 29.52
CA LYS A 634 -22.28 -20.38 29.00
C LYS A 634 -22.92 -19.00 29.00
N GLU A 635 -23.53 -18.61 27.87
CA GLU A 635 -24.25 -17.33 27.73
C GLU A 635 -23.46 -16.10 28.22
N GLY A 636 -22.16 -16.06 27.96
CA GLY A 636 -21.29 -14.94 28.37
C GLY A 636 -20.89 -14.94 29.84
N LYS A 637 -21.29 -15.94 30.63
CA LYS A 637 -20.96 -16.08 32.05
C LYS A 637 -20.00 -17.25 32.29
N LEU A 638 -19.19 -17.12 33.33
CA LEU A 638 -18.34 -18.20 33.84
C LEU A 638 -19.19 -19.18 34.63
N VAL A 639 -19.16 -20.46 34.25
CA VAL A 639 -19.90 -21.52 34.93
C VAL A 639 -18.99 -22.33 35.84
N ALA A 640 -17.81 -22.69 35.33
CA ALA A 640 -16.85 -23.45 36.09
C ALA A 640 -15.41 -23.13 35.64
N HIS A 641 -14.47 -23.14 36.57
CA HIS A 641 -13.03 -23.04 36.32
C HIS A 641 -12.30 -23.94 37.32
N GLY A 642 -11.43 -24.83 36.85
CA GLY A 642 -10.64 -25.66 37.77
C GLY A 642 -9.85 -26.74 37.04
N SER A 643 -9.17 -27.61 37.79
CA SER A 643 -8.47 -28.75 37.19
C SER A 643 -9.46 -29.71 36.51
N LEU A 644 -9.01 -30.42 35.47
CA LEU A 644 -9.88 -31.37 34.77
C LEU A 644 -10.50 -32.40 35.72
N LEU A 645 -9.72 -32.87 36.71
CA LEU A 645 -10.20 -33.80 37.74
C LEU A 645 -11.25 -33.16 38.65
N PHE A 646 -11.05 -31.92 39.09
CA PHE A 646 -12.02 -31.19 39.92
C PHE A 646 -13.36 -30.99 39.19
N ILE A 647 -13.29 -30.58 37.92
CA ILE A 647 -14.46 -30.40 37.06
C ILE A 647 -15.22 -31.71 36.89
N LYS A 648 -14.53 -32.82 36.58
CA LYS A 648 -15.16 -34.14 36.49
C LYS A 648 -15.76 -34.59 37.81
N GLN A 649 -15.06 -34.42 38.92
CA GLN A 649 -15.52 -34.88 40.23
C GLN A 649 -16.81 -34.16 40.69
N ASN A 650 -16.94 -32.86 40.40
CA ASN A 650 -18.06 -32.05 40.87
C ASN A 650 -19.22 -31.98 39.88
N LEU A 651 -18.96 -32.00 38.57
CA LEU A 651 -19.99 -31.76 37.55
C LEU A 651 -20.42 -33.03 36.79
N SER A 652 -19.60 -34.10 36.74
CA SER A 652 -20.01 -35.33 36.04
C SER A 652 -21.10 -36.10 36.79
N SER A 653 -21.70 -37.10 36.13
CA SER A 653 -22.59 -38.06 36.80
C SER A 653 -21.83 -39.24 37.42
N GLY A 654 -20.50 -39.26 37.30
CA GLY A 654 -19.63 -40.34 37.75
C GLY A 654 -19.38 -41.40 36.67
N TYR A 655 -19.17 -42.65 37.07
CA TYR A 655 -19.01 -43.79 36.16
C TYR A 655 -20.37 -44.36 35.81
N GLU A 656 -20.64 -44.60 34.53
CA GLU A 656 -21.84 -45.31 34.09
C GLU A 656 -21.49 -46.77 33.78
N ILE A 657 -22.15 -47.71 34.46
CA ILE A 657 -22.02 -49.14 34.19
C ILE A 657 -23.30 -49.59 33.50
N ILE A 658 -23.17 -49.92 32.22
CA ILE A 658 -24.26 -50.49 31.42
C ILE A 658 -24.19 -52.00 31.60
N SER A 659 -25.23 -52.57 32.19
CA SER A 659 -25.35 -54.01 32.43
C SER A 659 -26.50 -54.60 31.63
N ASP A 660 -26.30 -55.79 31.09
CA ASP A 660 -27.36 -56.60 30.48
C ASP A 660 -28.15 -57.42 31.53
N ALA A 661 -27.85 -57.25 32.82
CA ALA A 661 -28.47 -58.00 33.89
C ALA A 661 -29.95 -57.61 34.10
N PRO A 662 -30.84 -58.57 34.39
CA PRO A 662 -32.19 -58.25 34.84
C PRO A 662 -32.13 -57.69 36.28
N ASN A 663 -32.58 -56.45 36.48
CA ASN A 663 -32.59 -55.74 37.77
C ASN A 663 -31.22 -55.68 38.50
N PRO A 664 -30.20 -54.99 37.96
CA PRO A 664 -28.89 -54.74 38.61
C PRO A 664 -28.99 -54.23 40.05
N LYS A 665 -30.05 -53.52 40.41
CA LYS A 665 -30.28 -53.05 41.78
C LYS A 665 -30.34 -54.19 42.81
N ASN A 666 -31.01 -55.30 42.47
CA ASN A 666 -31.16 -56.44 43.38
C ASN A 666 -29.85 -57.21 43.54
N ILE A 667 -29.10 -57.35 42.45
CA ILE A 667 -27.80 -58.03 42.42
C ILE A 667 -26.79 -57.28 43.30
N LEU A 668 -26.80 -55.95 43.26
CA LEU A 668 -25.94 -55.13 44.11
C LEU A 668 -26.34 -55.17 45.59
N GLN A 669 -27.64 -55.21 45.89
CA GLN A 669 -28.13 -55.38 47.26
C GLN A 669 -27.80 -56.77 47.82
N ALA A 670 -27.92 -57.82 47.02
CA ALA A 670 -27.60 -59.19 47.41
C ALA A 670 -26.10 -59.39 47.71
N ASN A 671 -25.24 -58.55 47.14
CA ASN A 671 -23.79 -58.55 47.36
C ASN A 671 -23.33 -57.45 48.36
N GLU A 672 -24.22 -56.94 49.20
CA GLU A 672 -23.95 -55.97 50.29
C GLU A 672 -23.35 -54.61 49.84
N ILE A 673 -23.50 -54.24 48.56
CA ILE A 673 -23.03 -52.93 48.07
C ILE A 673 -24.03 -51.84 48.47
N ASN A 674 -23.55 -50.69 48.96
CA ASN A 674 -24.43 -49.60 49.41
C ASN A 674 -25.11 -48.89 48.23
N VAL A 675 -26.34 -49.31 47.93
CA VAL A 675 -27.10 -48.84 46.78
C VAL A 675 -27.70 -47.43 46.96
N LYS A 676 -27.72 -46.87 48.18
CA LYS A 676 -28.37 -45.57 48.45
C LYS A 676 -27.74 -44.39 47.70
N ASN A 677 -26.45 -44.48 47.40
CA ASN A 677 -25.69 -43.43 46.72
C ASN A 677 -25.56 -43.66 45.21
N LEU A 678 -26.11 -44.78 44.69
CA LEU A 678 -26.10 -45.12 43.28
C LEU A 678 -27.40 -44.67 42.61
N LYS A 679 -27.31 -44.04 41.45
CA LYS A 679 -28.49 -43.71 40.64
C LYS A 679 -28.68 -44.76 39.56
N PHE A 680 -29.92 -45.23 39.40
CA PHE A 680 -30.30 -46.18 38.36
C PHE A 680 -31.12 -45.45 37.32
N VAL A 681 -30.65 -45.44 36.08
CA VAL A 681 -31.29 -44.74 34.96
C VAL A 681 -31.49 -45.75 33.82
N GLN A 682 -32.68 -45.76 33.20
CA GLN A 682 -32.87 -46.52 31.96
C GLN A 682 -32.44 -45.68 30.76
N LYS A 683 -31.50 -46.21 29.95
CA LYS A 683 -31.13 -45.67 28.64
C LYS A 683 -31.26 -46.80 27.61
N ASP A 684 -31.97 -46.57 26.51
CA ASP A 684 -32.10 -47.51 25.38
C ASP A 684 -32.42 -48.98 25.77
N LYS A 685 -33.42 -49.17 26.64
CA LYS A 685 -33.89 -50.47 27.17
C LYS A 685 -32.88 -51.24 28.03
N LYS A 686 -31.75 -50.64 28.40
CA LYS A 686 -30.78 -51.18 29.36
C LYS A 686 -30.77 -50.37 30.65
N GLU A 687 -30.52 -51.02 31.79
CA GLU A 687 -30.34 -50.34 33.06
C GLU A 687 -28.88 -49.89 33.23
N VAL A 688 -28.73 -48.60 33.51
CA VAL A 688 -27.44 -47.94 33.72
C VAL A 688 -27.29 -47.60 35.19
N VAL A 689 -26.23 -48.12 35.80
CA VAL A 689 -25.84 -47.79 37.18
C VAL A 689 -24.84 -46.64 37.14
N GLN A 690 -25.25 -45.48 37.64
CA GLN A 690 -24.38 -44.32 37.80
C GLN A 690 -23.73 -44.36 39.19
N VAL A 691 -22.41 -44.51 39.21
CA VAL A 691 -21.57 -44.52 40.40
C VAL A 691 -20.87 -43.16 40.52
N PRO A 692 -21.22 -42.31 41.49
CA PRO A 692 -20.55 -41.02 41.72
C PRO A 692 -19.02 -41.13 41.71
N PHE A 693 -18.34 -40.11 41.17
CA PHE A 693 -16.88 -40.09 41.02
C PHE A 693 -16.13 -40.37 42.35
N LYS A 694 -16.67 -39.89 43.48
CA LYS A 694 -16.10 -40.12 44.83
C LYS A 694 -16.04 -41.61 45.23
N MET A 695 -16.84 -42.48 44.62
CA MET A 695 -16.90 -43.92 44.89
C MET A 695 -16.18 -44.74 43.81
N GLN A 696 -15.20 -44.16 43.10
CA GLN A 696 -14.41 -44.86 42.07
C GLN A 696 -13.83 -46.19 42.55
N ASN A 697 -13.43 -46.28 43.83
CA ASN A 697 -12.84 -47.49 44.41
C ASN A 697 -13.83 -48.67 44.50
N GLU A 698 -15.14 -48.41 44.46
CA GLU A 698 -16.18 -49.44 44.51
C GLU A 698 -16.50 -50.01 43.12
N VAL A 699 -16.13 -49.32 42.04
CA VAL A 699 -16.39 -49.74 40.65
C VAL A 699 -15.85 -51.15 40.34
N PRO A 700 -14.61 -51.52 40.70
CA PRO A 700 -14.12 -52.90 40.51
C PRO A 700 -14.93 -53.94 41.28
N GLY A 701 -15.44 -53.61 42.47
CA GLY A 701 -16.29 -54.48 43.28
C GLY A 701 -17.64 -54.73 42.59
N ILE A 702 -18.28 -53.65 42.13
CA ILE A 702 -19.53 -53.68 41.37
C ILE A 702 -19.40 -54.56 40.11
N LEU A 703 -18.27 -54.44 39.39
CA LEU A 703 -18.02 -55.24 38.19
C LEU A 703 -17.81 -56.72 38.48
N LYS A 704 -17.17 -57.07 39.61
CA LYS A 704 -17.03 -58.47 40.03
C LYS A 704 -18.39 -59.10 40.30
N CYS A 705 -19.31 -58.37 40.94
CA CYS A 705 -20.67 -58.85 41.20
C CYS A 705 -21.40 -59.21 39.90
N PHE A 706 -21.34 -58.36 38.88
CA PHE A 706 -21.98 -58.64 37.59
C PHE A 706 -21.26 -59.72 36.77
N LYS A 707 -19.95 -59.88 36.94
CA LYS A 707 -19.17 -60.93 36.25
C LYS A 707 -19.47 -62.32 36.81
N ASN A 708 -19.74 -62.43 38.12
CA ASN A 708 -20.16 -63.69 38.76
C ASN A 708 -21.48 -64.23 38.19
N GLU A 709 -22.30 -63.37 37.58
CA GLU A 709 -23.58 -63.73 36.95
C GLU A 709 -23.49 -63.93 35.42
N ASN A 710 -22.28 -64.02 34.85
CA ASN A 710 -22.03 -64.17 33.40
C ASN A 710 -22.61 -63.05 32.52
N VAL A 711 -22.74 -61.84 33.05
CA VAL A 711 -23.29 -60.70 32.31
C VAL A 711 -22.16 -59.89 31.65
N GLN A 712 -22.35 -59.50 30.37
CA GLN A 712 -21.46 -58.54 29.71
C GLN A 712 -21.78 -57.13 30.21
N ASN A 713 -20.74 -56.40 30.63
CA ASN A 713 -20.87 -55.03 31.13
C ASN A 713 -19.96 -54.09 30.36
N GLN A 714 -20.45 -52.88 30.10
CA GLN A 714 -19.66 -51.79 29.54
C GLN A 714 -19.54 -50.68 30.58
N ILE A 715 -18.34 -50.14 30.74
CA ILE A 715 -18.08 -49.03 31.66
C ILE A 715 -17.81 -47.79 30.82
N ILE A 716 -18.60 -46.76 31.04
CA ILE A 716 -18.35 -45.43 30.49
C ILE A 716 -17.72 -44.61 31.61
N CYS A 717 -16.49 -44.16 31.37
CA CYS A 717 -15.79 -43.27 32.27
C CYS A 717 -16.31 -41.83 32.10
N PRO A 718 -16.33 -41.04 33.18
CA PRO A 718 -16.76 -39.65 33.12
C PRO A 718 -15.86 -38.86 32.18
N ASN A 719 -16.46 -38.30 31.14
CA ASN A 719 -15.79 -37.48 30.14
C ASN A 719 -16.28 -36.03 30.20
N LEU A 720 -15.49 -35.13 29.64
CA LEU A 720 -15.76 -33.70 29.62
C LEU A 720 -16.95 -33.38 28.71
N THR A 721 -17.24 -34.21 27.72
CA THR A 721 -18.42 -34.10 26.87
C THR A 721 -19.71 -34.22 27.68
N GLU A 722 -19.82 -35.22 28.55
CA GLU A 722 -20.97 -35.42 29.42
C GLU A 722 -21.10 -34.27 30.42
N VAL A 723 -19.99 -33.88 31.07
CA VAL A 723 -19.94 -32.72 31.97
C VAL A 723 -20.47 -31.48 31.25
N PHE A 724 -19.98 -31.23 30.04
CA PHE A 724 -20.36 -30.08 29.24
C PHE A 724 -21.85 -30.10 28.87
N LEU A 725 -22.38 -31.23 28.41
CA LEU A 725 -23.80 -31.38 28.08
C LEU A 725 -24.67 -31.13 29.31
N LYS A 726 -24.33 -31.75 30.44
CA LYS A 726 -25.06 -31.58 31.69
C LYS A 726 -25.04 -30.12 32.17
N VAL A 727 -23.91 -29.43 32.09
CA VAL A 727 -23.82 -28.00 32.42
C VAL A 727 -24.67 -27.16 31.45
N CYS A 728 -24.68 -27.51 30.17
CA CYS A 728 -25.51 -26.84 29.18
C CYS A 728 -27.01 -27.03 29.43
N ASP A 729 -27.43 -28.20 29.91
CA ASP A 729 -28.85 -28.49 30.15
C ASP A 729 -29.34 -28.01 31.52
N SER A 730 -28.50 -28.09 32.56
CA SER A 730 -28.92 -27.88 33.95
C SER A 730 -28.60 -26.50 34.53
N TRP A 731 -27.68 -25.74 33.93
CA TRP A 731 -27.24 -24.47 34.52
C TRP A 731 -28.23 -23.33 34.20
N GLU A 732 -29.01 -22.92 35.20
CA GLU A 732 -29.95 -21.79 35.16
C GLU A 732 -29.40 -20.53 35.90
N GLY A 733 -28.07 -20.37 35.94
CA GLY A 733 -27.44 -19.20 36.59
C GLY A 733 -27.11 -19.38 38.08
N GLY A 734 -26.84 -20.61 38.53
CA GLY A 734 -26.39 -20.91 39.90
C GLY A 734 -24.93 -20.51 40.18
N GLU A 735 -24.45 -20.82 41.40
CA GLU A 735 -23.08 -20.52 41.85
C GLU A 735 -21.99 -21.08 40.92
N ILE A 736 -20.90 -20.32 40.78
CA ILE A 736 -19.75 -20.69 39.95
C ILE A 736 -18.99 -21.82 40.65
N VAL A 737 -18.63 -22.86 39.90
CA VAL A 737 -17.81 -23.98 40.41
C VAL A 737 -16.32 -23.65 40.17
N GLU A 738 -15.64 -23.15 41.19
CA GLU A 738 -14.24 -22.68 41.17
C GLU A 738 -13.30 -23.42 42.14
#